data_AF-A0ABD1Z1Y2-F1
#
_entry.id   AF-A0ABD1Z1Y2-F1
#
_cell.length_a   1.000
_cell.length_b   1.000
_cell.length_c   1.000
_cell.angle_alpha   90.00
_cell.angle_beta   90.00
_cell.angle_gamma   90.00
#
_symmetry.space_group_name_H-M   'P 1'
#
loop_
_entity.id
_entity.type
_entity.pdbx_description
1 polymer ?
#
loop_
_entity_poly.entity_id
_entity_poly.type
_entity_poly.pdbx_seq_one_letter_code
_entity_poly.pdbx_strand_id
1 'polypeptide(L)'
;MEYCPLQVVASTQEGVEAAKDSTLSTRSQVSWRHGEESHHGTAGIRQGWDKELYKGQESVCFLRKSQSTGACASSLRSQTWKALPQPSLYIRRHIFAGPDSSGTMESFGLNFVNFVKPSVVVVPTSDSSMPTSLASSTFEAEAGGLISLLQRIQTAAFQTSRASPDAFDPKPFVDLPLRCCLRETEAAFCALSRDSTGTIPMGNFLEFLEQYFDEAGSDIQVVLPDDFEAEPEGFLENVHNLDVRTWALEVHSKWLELTRLTVPDVRDHPDRHTLLPLPHPVVVPGSRFREVYYWDSYWHIRGLLVSKMVDTAKGVVLNLLSLAETLGFVPNGARSYYSNRSQPCLLSEMVKCVYLATNDTLLLEQALPVLLREYARWTSCPHKVKITKGGRTFELSRYFAFWNKPRPESYTIDVEVASNLADELRPQLYLDIASAAESGWDFSSRWMEDPEKLHTLRTTYILPVDLNAFLYQMEGNVSEFASILGEQYLSDQFSAFQDARKVAMDAVFWNDANGQWLDYWLPKDSLEPYVFSSGAQNRQNLASNYVPLWVGLLRNEKSGRASRVVNALRSSGLLQEAGVSTTDLNTGQQWDAPNGWAPLQHMVIEGLGLLGDDSATELAVDIARRWLTTNYITYKQTGQMHEKYDVTSFGSYGGGGEYEPQTGFGWSNGVALALLDTIGWPAHLEMES
;
A
#
# COMPACT_ATOMS: atom_id res chain seq x y z
N MET A 1 7.03 -25.33 -28.72
CA MET A 1 7.07 -26.80 -28.78
C MET A 1 6.44 -27.34 -27.51
N GLU A 2 5.68 -28.42 -27.68
CA GLU A 2 4.65 -28.96 -26.80
C GLU A 2 5.14 -29.48 -25.44
N TYR A 3 4.25 -29.38 -24.46
CA TYR A 3 4.28 -30.08 -23.18
C TYR A 3 4.25 -31.60 -23.39
N CYS A 4 5.12 -32.33 -22.69
CA CYS A 4 4.96 -33.77 -22.47
C CYS A 4 5.35 -34.11 -21.01
N PRO A 5 4.47 -34.71 -20.21
CA PRO A 5 4.73 -35.01 -18.81
C PRO A 5 5.47 -36.35 -18.65
N LEU A 6 6.52 -36.35 -17.83
CA LEU A 6 7.30 -37.54 -17.50
C LEU A 6 6.55 -38.45 -16.52
N GLN A 7 6.14 -39.63 -17.00
CA GLN A 7 5.87 -40.81 -16.18
C GLN A 7 7.20 -41.49 -15.80
N VAL A 8 7.33 -41.81 -14.52
CA VAL A 8 8.41 -42.66 -13.99
C VAL A 8 7.99 -44.13 -14.15
N VAL A 9 8.77 -44.89 -14.92
CA VAL A 9 8.82 -46.36 -14.81
C VAL A 9 10.30 -46.78 -14.86
N ALA A 10 10.71 -47.51 -13.84
CA ALA A 10 12.02 -48.12 -13.70
C ALA A 10 12.16 -49.36 -14.59
N SER A 11 13.33 -49.58 -15.19
CA SER A 11 14.22 -50.73 -14.92
C SER A 11 15.16 -51.08 -16.10
N THR A 12 16.39 -51.42 -15.70
CA THR A 12 17.33 -52.42 -16.27
C THR A 12 18.05 -52.20 -17.61
N GLN A 13 19.35 -51.91 -17.46
CA GLN A 13 20.52 -52.76 -17.81
C GLN A 13 20.86 -53.09 -19.28
N GLU A 14 22.19 -53.06 -19.52
CA GLU A 14 22.97 -53.58 -20.67
C GLU A 14 22.89 -52.74 -21.96
N GLY A 15 23.97 -52.37 -22.66
CA GLY A 15 25.37 -52.78 -22.64
C GLY A 15 25.90 -52.67 -24.08
N VAL A 16 27.21 -52.43 -24.21
CA VAL A 16 28.08 -52.92 -25.31
C VAL A 16 28.19 -52.07 -26.60
N GLU A 17 29.42 -51.51 -26.75
CA GLU A 17 30.29 -51.43 -27.95
C GLU A 17 29.81 -50.75 -29.24
N ALA A 18 30.66 -50.23 -30.13
CA ALA A 18 32.05 -49.77 -30.12
C ALA A 18 32.32 -49.14 -31.50
N ALA A 19 33.20 -48.13 -31.49
CA ALA A 19 34.26 -47.88 -32.47
C ALA A 19 33.96 -47.68 -33.98
N LYS A 20 34.33 -46.50 -34.49
CA LYS A 20 35.58 -46.21 -35.25
C LYS A 20 35.42 -44.87 -36.00
N ASP A 21 36.17 -43.84 -35.64
CA ASP A 21 37.57 -43.52 -36.02
C ASP A 21 37.72 -42.92 -37.42
N SER A 22 38.14 -41.66 -37.47
CA SER A 22 39.35 -41.16 -38.16
C SER A 22 39.33 -39.62 -38.09
N THR A 23 40.10 -38.98 -37.19
CA THR A 23 41.49 -38.49 -37.38
C THR A 23 41.60 -37.43 -38.50
N LEU A 24 42.24 -36.27 -38.37
CA LEU A 24 43.43 -35.86 -37.61
C LEU A 24 43.24 -34.39 -37.16
N SER A 25 43.55 -34.03 -35.92
CA SER A 25 44.91 -33.76 -35.40
C SER A 25 45.40 -32.36 -35.79
N THR A 26 46.05 -31.57 -34.92
CA THR A 26 46.63 -31.91 -33.62
C THR A 26 47.03 -30.61 -32.92
N ARG A 27 46.78 -30.61 -31.61
CA ARG A 27 47.73 -30.31 -30.51
C ARG A 27 48.43 -28.94 -30.45
N SER A 28 48.78 -28.44 -29.28
CA SER A 28 48.49 -28.74 -27.86
C SER A 28 49.25 -27.63 -27.12
N GLN A 29 48.63 -26.88 -26.22
CA GLN A 29 48.42 -27.20 -24.80
C GLN A 29 49.70 -27.29 -23.94
N VAL A 30 49.46 -27.05 -22.65
CA VAL A 30 50.33 -27.17 -21.45
C VAL A 30 51.00 -25.84 -21.08
N SER A 31 50.59 -25.04 -20.08
CA SER A 31 50.12 -25.21 -18.69
C SER A 31 51.21 -25.21 -17.62
N TRP A 32 50.90 -24.47 -16.54
CA TRP A 32 51.25 -24.65 -15.13
C TRP A 32 52.46 -23.95 -14.48
N ARG A 33 52.09 -23.23 -13.41
CA ARG A 33 52.64 -23.19 -12.03
C ARG A 33 53.66 -22.12 -11.62
N HIS A 34 53.24 -21.43 -10.54
CA HIS A 34 53.92 -20.95 -9.33
C HIS A 34 55.32 -20.33 -9.40
N GLY A 35 55.44 -19.15 -8.78
CA GLY A 35 56.69 -18.58 -8.29
C GLY A 35 56.43 -17.39 -7.38
N GLU A 36 56.93 -17.47 -6.16
CA GLU A 36 56.86 -16.52 -5.04
C GLU A 36 57.75 -15.27 -5.23
N GLU A 37 57.40 -14.24 -4.47
CA GLU A 37 58.24 -13.30 -3.70
C GLU A 37 59.41 -12.48 -4.31
N SER A 38 59.31 -11.18 -4.00
CA SER A 38 60.33 -10.31 -3.35
C SER A 38 61.11 -9.25 -4.16
N HIS A 39 60.83 -8.01 -3.76
CA HIS A 39 61.76 -6.97 -3.27
C HIS A 39 62.52 -5.97 -4.18
N HIS A 40 62.56 -4.76 -3.59
CA HIS A 40 63.42 -3.58 -3.79
C HIS A 40 63.04 -2.61 -4.93
N GLY A 41 62.96 -1.29 -4.71
CA GLY A 41 63.24 -0.48 -3.53
C GLY A 41 63.36 1.00 -3.92
N THR A 42 63.31 1.87 -2.89
CA THR A 42 63.90 3.24 -2.80
C THR A 42 63.33 4.35 -3.70
N ALA A 43 63.19 5.61 -3.30
CA ALA A 43 63.50 6.34 -2.07
C ALA A 43 62.90 7.77 -2.13
N GLY A 44 62.81 8.42 -0.95
CA GLY A 44 62.66 9.88 -0.77
C GLY A 44 61.50 10.25 0.16
N ILE A 45 61.56 10.18 1.51
CA ILE A 45 62.40 10.94 2.48
C ILE A 45 62.15 12.46 2.32
N ARG A 46 61.65 13.24 3.30
CA ARG A 46 62.08 13.46 4.71
C ARG A 46 60.91 14.11 5.49
N GLN A 47 60.54 13.61 6.67
CA GLN A 47 60.96 14.06 8.04
C GLN A 47 60.48 15.48 8.43
N GLY A 48 60.01 15.75 9.66
CA GLY A 48 59.90 14.92 10.86
C GLY A 48 59.06 15.62 11.95
N TRP A 49 58.50 14.87 12.91
CA TRP A 49 59.03 14.61 14.28
C TRP A 49 58.84 15.83 15.21
N ASP A 50 58.40 15.75 16.47
CA ASP A 50 58.07 14.67 17.41
C ASP A 50 57.41 15.31 18.68
N LYS A 51 56.58 14.54 19.42
CA LYS A 51 56.46 14.44 20.91
C LYS A 51 56.17 15.69 21.79
N GLU A 52 55.56 15.69 22.98
CA GLU A 52 55.24 14.74 24.09
C GLU A 52 54.16 15.44 24.99
N LEU A 53 53.12 14.78 25.53
CA LEU A 53 52.96 14.19 26.91
C LEU A 53 52.84 15.18 28.11
N TYR A 54 51.70 15.19 28.85
CA TYR A 54 51.52 15.05 30.34
C TYR A 54 50.24 15.68 30.99
N LYS A 55 49.47 14.83 31.71
CA LYS A 55 48.77 14.90 33.05
C LYS A 55 47.80 16.02 33.55
N GLY A 56 46.76 15.54 34.28
CA GLY A 56 46.11 16.10 35.51
C GLY A 56 44.56 16.20 35.44
N GLN A 57 43.69 15.40 36.10
CA GLN A 57 43.27 15.31 37.54
C GLN A 57 42.99 16.70 38.19
N GLU A 58 41.95 17.03 38.98
CA GLU A 58 40.82 16.34 39.65
C GLU A 58 39.94 17.43 40.38
N SER A 59 38.70 17.09 40.79
CA SER A 59 38.00 17.48 42.06
C SER A 59 37.23 18.81 42.27
N VAL A 60 35.88 18.68 42.34
CA VAL A 60 34.91 18.94 43.46
C VAL A 60 35.25 19.98 44.56
N CYS A 61 34.31 20.92 44.89
CA CYS A 61 33.69 21.07 46.24
C CYS A 61 32.64 22.22 46.41
N PHE A 62 31.76 21.97 47.38
CA PHE A 62 30.62 22.73 47.94
C PHE A 62 30.94 24.02 48.73
N LEU A 63 29.93 24.89 48.96
CA LEU A 63 29.59 25.63 50.23
C LEU A 63 28.38 26.57 49.96
N ARG A 64 27.13 26.33 50.38
CA ARG A 64 26.41 26.50 51.68
C ARG A 64 26.33 27.92 52.31
N LYS A 65 25.06 28.33 52.52
CA LYS A 65 24.44 29.19 53.58
C LYS A 65 24.60 30.72 53.52
N SER A 66 23.48 31.45 53.53
CA SER A 66 22.84 31.96 54.77
C SER A 66 21.54 32.76 54.50
N GLN A 67 20.65 32.73 55.49
CA GLN A 67 19.36 33.43 55.57
C GLN A 67 19.56 34.87 56.08
N SER A 68 18.64 35.80 55.74
CA SER A 68 17.72 36.44 56.70
C SER A 68 17.07 37.75 56.18
N THR A 69 15.74 37.78 56.29
CA THR A 69 14.83 38.85 56.77
C THR A 69 14.90 40.29 56.24
N GLY A 70 13.72 40.84 55.88
CA GLY A 70 13.33 42.20 56.34
C GLY A 70 12.65 43.15 55.34
N ALA A 71 11.32 43.02 55.19
CA ALA A 71 10.27 44.05 55.11
C ALA A 71 10.40 45.37 54.28
N CYS A 72 9.33 45.55 53.48
CA CYS A 72 8.52 46.77 53.23
C CYS A 72 8.97 47.88 52.26
N ALA A 73 8.23 47.89 51.13
CA ALA A 73 7.34 48.97 50.67
C ALA A 73 7.81 49.96 49.59
N SER A 74 7.17 49.78 48.43
CA SER A 74 6.53 50.80 47.58
C SER A 74 7.22 51.27 46.29
N SER A 75 6.39 51.21 45.23
CA SER A 75 6.52 51.78 43.88
C SER A 75 7.43 51.03 42.89
N LEU A 76 6.83 50.14 42.10
CA LEU A 76 7.40 49.68 40.84
C LEU A 76 6.36 49.77 39.72
N ARG A 77 6.80 50.46 38.67
CA ARG A 77 6.16 50.62 37.36
C ARG A 77 5.98 49.24 36.71
N SER A 78 4.80 48.96 36.17
CA SER A 78 4.53 47.77 35.38
C SER A 78 5.04 47.95 33.94
N GLN A 79 6.14 47.28 33.61
CA GLN A 79 6.41 46.76 32.27
C GLN A 79 6.36 45.24 32.37
N THR A 80 5.28 44.63 31.89
CA THR A 80 5.14 43.16 31.82
C THR A 80 5.67 42.65 30.50
N TRP A 81 6.64 41.76 30.62
CA TRP A 81 7.21 40.92 29.58
C TRP A 81 6.24 39.81 29.16
N LYS A 82 6.37 39.43 27.89
CA LYS A 82 5.72 38.30 27.23
C LYS A 82 5.93 37.00 28.01
N ALA A 83 4.85 36.28 28.26
CA ALA A 83 4.85 34.85 28.52
C ALA A 83 3.89 34.21 27.50
N LEU A 84 4.44 33.50 26.52
CA LEU A 84 3.71 32.62 25.61
C LEU A 84 3.46 31.29 26.34
N PRO A 85 2.23 30.76 26.38
CA PRO A 85 2.02 29.37 26.72
C PRO A 85 2.23 28.51 25.46
N GLN A 86 3.26 27.67 25.50
CA GLN A 86 3.49 26.55 24.59
C GLN A 86 2.43 25.46 24.84
N PRO A 87 1.65 25.02 23.84
CA PRO A 87 0.84 23.82 23.98
C PRO A 87 1.71 22.59 23.72
N SER A 88 1.92 21.77 24.75
CA SER A 88 2.43 20.40 24.59
C SER A 88 1.44 19.57 23.78
N LEU A 89 1.83 19.11 22.59
CA LEU A 89 1.09 18.09 21.83
C LEU A 89 1.00 16.82 22.69
N TYR A 90 -0.15 16.60 23.31
CA TYR A 90 -0.53 15.28 23.82
C TYR A 90 -1.05 14.47 22.63
N ILE A 91 -0.17 13.73 21.98
CA ILE A 91 -0.59 12.58 21.16
C ILE A 91 -1.24 11.60 22.15
N ARG A 92 -2.57 11.55 22.20
CA ARG A 92 -3.28 10.51 22.94
C ARG A 92 -2.92 9.17 22.29
N ARG A 93 -2.11 8.37 22.98
CA ARG A 93 -2.05 6.93 22.75
C ARG A 93 -2.67 6.22 23.93
N HIS A 94 -3.63 5.34 23.62
CA HIS A 94 -3.90 4.18 24.44
C HIS A 94 -2.67 3.26 24.37
N ILE A 95 -1.94 3.14 25.49
CA ILE A 95 -0.91 2.12 25.72
C ILE A 95 -1.24 1.46 27.06
N PHE A 96 -1.51 0.17 27.04
CA PHE A 96 -1.44 -0.66 28.24
C PHE A 96 0.02 -1.04 28.49
N ALA A 97 0.54 -0.66 29.66
CA ALA A 97 1.68 -1.33 30.26
C ALA A 97 1.18 -2.67 30.84
N GLY A 98 1.87 -3.76 30.55
CA GLY A 98 1.55 -5.09 31.08
C GLY A 98 1.63 -5.12 32.62
N PRO A 99 0.83 -5.95 33.31
CA PRO A 99 0.90 -6.04 34.76
C PRO A 99 2.06 -6.95 35.19
N ASP A 100 2.95 -6.37 36.01
CA ASP A 100 3.79 -7.12 36.95
C ASP A 100 2.87 -7.86 37.93
N SER A 101 2.82 -9.20 37.85
CA SER A 101 2.12 -10.03 38.84
C SER A 101 3.13 -10.64 39.82
N SER A 102 3.26 -10.01 40.99
CA SER A 102 3.65 -10.69 42.22
C SER A 102 2.47 -10.61 43.19
N GLY A 103 1.86 -11.75 43.53
CA GLY A 103 0.64 -11.76 44.35
C GLY A 103 -0.02 -13.13 44.44
N THR A 104 0.51 -13.94 45.35
CA THR A 104 -0.03 -15.13 46.05
C THR A 104 -1.43 -15.67 45.76
N MET A 105 -1.45 -17.00 45.61
CA MET A 105 -2.58 -17.95 45.60
C MET A 105 -3.69 -17.68 46.62
N GLU A 106 -4.94 -17.91 46.20
CA GLU A 106 -5.92 -18.61 47.03
C GLU A 106 -6.80 -19.54 46.17
N SER A 107 -7.00 -20.74 46.69
CA SER A 107 -7.55 -21.93 46.06
C SER A 107 -9.07 -22.02 46.18
N PHE A 108 -9.78 -22.39 45.11
CA PHE A 108 -10.99 -23.21 45.20
C PHE A 108 -11.07 -24.16 44.01
N GLY A 109 -11.22 -25.44 44.30
CA GLY A 109 -11.21 -26.53 43.32
C GLY A 109 -12.58 -27.14 43.05
N LEU A 110 -12.54 -28.04 42.05
CA LEU A 110 -13.50 -29.09 41.64
C LEU A 110 -14.62 -28.60 40.68
N ASN A 111 -14.87 -29.19 39.50
CA ASN A 111 -14.66 -30.56 39.04
C ASN A 111 -14.35 -30.67 37.52
N PHE A 112 -13.52 -31.66 37.19
CA PHE A 112 -13.22 -32.22 35.87
C PHE A 112 -14.44 -32.85 35.20
N VAL A 113 -14.59 -32.71 33.86
CA VAL A 113 -14.85 -33.84 32.92
C VAL A 113 -14.36 -33.49 31.48
N ASN A 114 -13.47 -34.36 30.99
CA ASN A 114 -13.10 -34.75 29.60
C ASN A 114 -12.31 -33.84 28.65
N PHE A 115 -11.04 -34.24 28.53
CA PHE A 115 -10.05 -33.98 27.49
C PHE A 115 -10.56 -34.19 26.05
N VAL A 116 -10.30 -33.18 25.21
CA VAL A 116 -9.97 -33.38 23.79
C VAL A 116 -8.57 -32.80 23.58
N LYS A 117 -7.67 -33.61 22.99
CA LYS A 117 -6.26 -33.26 22.77
C LYS A 117 -6.13 -32.02 21.87
N PRO A 118 -5.11 -31.16 22.08
CA PRO A 118 -4.82 -30.09 21.14
C PRO A 118 -4.27 -30.69 19.83
N SER A 119 -4.93 -30.40 18.72
CA SER A 119 -4.41 -30.65 17.39
C SER A 119 -3.27 -29.67 17.14
N VAL A 120 -2.06 -30.20 17.00
CA VAL A 120 -0.90 -29.46 16.51
C VAL A 120 -1.20 -28.99 15.08
N VAL A 121 -1.39 -27.69 14.89
CA VAL A 121 -1.41 -27.09 13.55
C VAL A 121 0.05 -27.02 13.08
N VAL A 122 0.47 -28.02 12.32
CA VAL A 122 1.73 -27.98 11.57
C VAL A 122 1.47 -27.10 10.35
N VAL A 123 2.12 -25.94 10.28
CA VAL A 123 2.26 -25.19 9.02
C VAL A 123 3.11 -26.06 8.08
N PRO A 124 2.59 -26.49 6.92
CA PRO A 124 3.36 -27.36 6.04
C PRO A 124 4.53 -26.58 5.43
N THR A 125 5.74 -27.04 5.70
CA THR A 125 6.91 -26.71 4.90
C THR A 125 6.84 -27.47 3.58
N SER A 126 6.72 -26.72 2.47
CA SER A 126 7.02 -27.12 1.09
C SER A 126 6.54 -28.50 0.61
N ASP A 127 5.34 -28.54 0.02
CA ASP A 127 5.10 -29.20 -1.28
C ASP A 127 3.78 -28.64 -1.85
N SER A 128 3.88 -27.88 -2.93
CA SER A 128 2.76 -27.12 -3.51
C SER A 128 1.94 -28.00 -4.46
N SER A 129 0.85 -28.56 -3.95
CA SER A 129 -0.37 -28.72 -4.75
C SER A 129 -1.51 -28.11 -3.94
N MET A 130 -1.90 -26.89 -4.31
CA MET A 130 -3.07 -26.22 -3.76
C MET A 130 -4.30 -27.05 -4.14
N PRO A 131 -5.18 -27.44 -3.20
CA PRO A 131 -6.48 -27.97 -3.57
C PRO A 131 -7.35 -26.80 -4.03
N THR A 132 -7.48 -26.62 -5.34
CA THR A 132 -8.53 -25.79 -5.94
C THR A 132 -9.87 -26.38 -5.52
N SER A 133 -10.60 -25.65 -4.68
CA SER A 133 -12.00 -25.92 -4.38
C SER A 133 -12.78 -26.00 -5.69
N LEU A 134 -13.55 -27.08 -5.90
CA LEU A 134 -14.38 -27.27 -7.09
C LEU A 134 -15.31 -26.07 -7.38
N ALA A 135 -15.67 -25.28 -6.35
CA ALA A 135 -16.50 -24.09 -6.48
C ALA A 135 -15.78 -22.88 -7.11
N SER A 136 -14.45 -22.76 -6.97
CA SER A 136 -13.70 -21.66 -7.61
C SER A 136 -13.57 -21.89 -9.13
N SER A 137 -13.42 -23.15 -9.54
CA SER A 137 -13.22 -23.50 -10.95
C SER A 137 -14.42 -23.19 -11.85
N THR A 138 -15.65 -23.32 -11.34
CA THR A 138 -16.88 -22.96 -12.07
C THR A 138 -17.09 -21.46 -12.11
N PHE A 139 -16.83 -20.75 -11.00
CA PHE A 139 -16.94 -19.29 -10.95
C PHE A 139 -15.91 -18.61 -11.85
N GLU A 140 -14.66 -19.10 -11.88
CA GLU A 140 -13.59 -18.57 -12.75
C GLU A 140 -13.90 -18.79 -14.24
N ALA A 141 -14.49 -19.93 -14.62
CA ALA A 141 -14.84 -20.24 -16.00
C ALA A 141 -16.02 -19.40 -16.51
N GLU A 142 -17.05 -19.19 -15.68
CA GLU A 142 -18.24 -18.40 -16.03
C GLU A 142 -17.94 -16.88 -15.99
N ALA A 143 -17.21 -16.40 -14.97
CA ALA A 143 -16.75 -15.01 -14.91
C ALA A 143 -15.78 -14.69 -16.06
N GLY A 144 -14.95 -15.65 -16.48
CA GLY A 144 -14.08 -15.51 -17.65
C GLY A 144 -14.87 -15.28 -18.95
N GLY A 145 -16.03 -15.93 -19.10
CA GLY A 145 -16.93 -15.75 -20.23
C GLY A 145 -17.55 -14.34 -20.28
N LEU A 146 -18.07 -13.86 -19.14
CA LEU A 146 -18.63 -12.51 -19.02
C LEU A 146 -17.57 -11.44 -19.32
N ILE A 147 -16.42 -11.50 -18.65
CA ILE A 147 -15.34 -10.53 -18.84
C ILE A 147 -14.90 -10.49 -20.31
N SER A 148 -14.78 -11.65 -20.97
CA SER A 148 -14.43 -11.72 -22.39
C SER A 148 -15.49 -11.10 -23.32
N LEU A 149 -16.78 -11.28 -23.01
CA LEU A 149 -17.85 -10.58 -23.74
C LEU A 149 -17.75 -9.06 -23.55
N LEU A 150 -17.62 -8.59 -22.31
CA LEU A 150 -17.55 -7.16 -21.99
C LEU A 150 -16.33 -6.48 -22.62
N GLN A 151 -15.17 -7.15 -22.69
CA GLN A 151 -14.00 -6.64 -23.41
C GLN A 151 -14.23 -6.47 -24.92
N ARG A 152 -14.96 -7.41 -25.54
CA ARG A 152 -15.34 -7.29 -26.96
C ARG A 152 -16.33 -6.15 -27.18
N ILE A 153 -17.28 -5.96 -26.26
CA ILE A 153 -18.23 -4.84 -26.29
C ILE A 153 -17.50 -3.51 -26.13
N GLN A 154 -16.59 -3.41 -25.16
CA GLN A 154 -15.72 -2.25 -24.97
C GLN A 154 -14.92 -1.92 -26.24
N THR A 155 -14.31 -2.94 -26.87
CA THR A 155 -13.56 -2.76 -28.13
C THR A 155 -14.48 -2.27 -29.25
N ALA A 156 -15.68 -2.82 -29.36
CA ALA A 156 -16.66 -2.36 -30.34
C ALA A 156 -17.11 -0.92 -30.07
N ALA A 157 -17.29 -0.53 -28.81
CA ALA A 157 -17.62 0.84 -28.42
C ALA A 157 -16.50 1.82 -28.80
N PHE A 158 -15.25 1.46 -28.56
CA PHE A 158 -14.09 2.26 -28.97
C PHE A 158 -14.06 2.49 -30.49
N GLN A 159 -14.19 1.41 -31.27
CA GLN A 159 -14.22 1.49 -32.73
C GLN A 159 -15.40 2.32 -33.26
N THR A 160 -16.58 2.14 -32.66
CA THR A 160 -17.83 2.77 -33.10
C THR A 160 -17.86 4.27 -32.75
N SER A 161 -17.31 4.65 -31.60
CA SER A 161 -17.22 6.05 -31.17
C SER A 161 -16.22 6.86 -31.98
N ARG A 162 -15.20 6.22 -32.57
CA ARG A 162 -14.05 6.88 -33.22
C ARG A 162 -13.35 7.89 -32.30
N ALA A 163 -13.45 7.68 -30.99
CA ALA A 163 -12.73 8.47 -30.01
C ALA A 163 -11.22 8.23 -30.14
N SER A 164 -10.41 9.22 -29.76
CA SER A 164 -8.99 8.99 -29.49
C SER A 164 -8.84 8.12 -28.25
N PRO A 165 -7.74 7.35 -28.10
CA PRO A 165 -7.46 6.57 -26.89
C PRO A 165 -7.64 7.38 -25.60
N ASP A 166 -7.13 8.61 -25.57
CA ASP A 166 -7.18 9.49 -24.38
C ASP A 166 -8.59 10.00 -24.03
N ALA A 167 -9.56 9.91 -24.96
CA ALA A 167 -10.92 10.42 -24.78
C ALA A 167 -11.95 9.30 -24.54
N PHE A 168 -11.51 8.04 -24.47
CA PHE A 168 -12.37 6.88 -24.29
C PHE A 168 -12.13 6.25 -22.93
N ASP A 169 -13.17 6.21 -22.07
CA ASP A 169 -13.10 5.46 -20.82
C ASP A 169 -13.57 4.01 -21.03
N PRO A 170 -12.66 3.01 -20.95
CA PRO A 170 -13.01 1.61 -21.11
C PRO A 170 -13.79 0.99 -19.94
N LYS A 171 -13.67 1.52 -18.72
CA LYS A 171 -14.20 0.86 -17.51
C LYS A 171 -15.73 0.76 -17.47
N PRO A 172 -16.52 1.79 -17.82
CA PRO A 172 -17.97 1.69 -17.80
C PRO A 172 -18.52 0.49 -18.58
N PHE A 173 -17.84 0.05 -19.64
CA PHE A 173 -18.27 -1.09 -20.46
C PHE A 173 -18.00 -2.46 -19.81
N VAL A 174 -17.03 -2.57 -18.89
CA VAL A 174 -16.79 -3.81 -18.12
C VAL A 174 -17.52 -3.83 -16.78
N ASP A 175 -18.21 -2.75 -16.46
CA ASP A 175 -19.09 -2.63 -15.30
C ASP A 175 -20.58 -2.87 -15.66
N LEU A 176 -20.90 -3.11 -16.94
CA LEU A 176 -22.29 -3.29 -17.39
C LEU A 176 -22.89 -4.60 -16.86
N PRO A 177 -23.99 -4.54 -16.08
CA PRO A 177 -24.74 -5.73 -15.70
C PRO A 177 -25.54 -6.28 -16.88
N LEU A 178 -25.63 -7.62 -16.99
CA LEU A 178 -26.50 -8.26 -17.99
C LEU A 178 -27.97 -8.26 -17.55
N ARG A 179 -28.88 -7.92 -18.47
CA ARG A 179 -30.34 -8.08 -18.25
C ARG A 179 -30.83 -9.52 -18.42
N CYS A 180 -30.13 -10.31 -19.23
CA CYS A 180 -30.44 -11.72 -19.47
C CYS A 180 -29.18 -12.59 -19.39
N CYS A 181 -29.29 -13.88 -19.70
CA CYS A 181 -28.15 -14.79 -19.53
C CYS A 181 -27.03 -14.51 -20.55
N LEU A 182 -25.78 -14.78 -20.14
CA LEU A 182 -24.57 -14.53 -20.93
C LEU A 182 -24.65 -15.09 -22.36
N ARG A 183 -25.18 -16.31 -22.53
CA ARG A 183 -25.27 -16.97 -23.83
C ARG A 183 -26.16 -16.22 -24.83
N GLU A 184 -27.30 -15.72 -24.37
CA GLU A 184 -28.25 -14.99 -25.22
C GLU A 184 -27.66 -13.65 -25.65
N THR A 185 -27.07 -12.91 -24.71
CA THR A 185 -26.41 -11.64 -25.00
C THR A 185 -25.24 -11.81 -25.95
N GLU A 186 -24.42 -12.85 -25.76
CA GLU A 186 -23.30 -13.15 -26.65
C GLU A 186 -23.77 -13.49 -28.07
N ALA A 187 -24.82 -14.30 -28.20
CA ALA A 187 -25.40 -14.63 -29.50
C ALA A 187 -25.94 -13.37 -30.21
N ALA A 188 -26.62 -12.49 -29.48
CA ALA A 188 -27.14 -11.23 -30.00
C ALA A 188 -26.00 -10.29 -30.46
N PHE A 189 -24.93 -10.16 -29.66
CA PHE A 189 -23.76 -9.37 -30.03
C PHE A 189 -23.07 -9.89 -31.31
N CYS A 190 -22.96 -11.22 -31.45
CA CYS A 190 -22.39 -11.83 -32.65
C CYS A 190 -23.26 -11.58 -33.89
N ALA A 191 -24.59 -11.48 -33.74
CA ALA A 191 -25.53 -11.24 -34.83
C ALA A 191 -25.56 -9.79 -35.35
N LEU A 192 -24.95 -8.83 -34.64
CA LEU A 192 -24.93 -7.43 -35.08
C LEU A 192 -24.22 -7.27 -36.44
N SER A 193 -24.89 -6.55 -37.35
CA SER A 193 -24.32 -6.22 -38.66
C SER A 193 -23.10 -5.32 -38.51
N ARG A 194 -22.03 -5.62 -39.25
CA ARG A 194 -20.80 -4.83 -39.31
C ARG A 194 -20.64 -4.21 -40.69
N ASP A 195 -20.09 -3.01 -40.75
CA ASP A 195 -19.75 -2.36 -42.01
C ASP A 195 -18.51 -3.00 -42.66
N SER A 196 -18.07 -2.47 -43.80
CA SER A 196 -16.89 -2.98 -44.52
C SER A 196 -15.58 -2.88 -43.75
N THR A 197 -15.53 -2.07 -42.68
CA THR A 197 -14.37 -1.92 -41.79
C THR A 197 -14.45 -2.85 -40.57
N GLY A 198 -15.53 -3.62 -40.44
CA GLY A 198 -15.79 -4.50 -39.30
C GLY A 198 -16.42 -3.78 -38.10
N THR A 199 -16.78 -2.49 -38.24
CA THR A 199 -17.36 -1.67 -37.18
C THR A 199 -18.88 -1.84 -37.13
N ILE A 200 -19.45 -1.82 -35.92
CA ILE A 200 -20.90 -1.88 -35.72
C ILE A 200 -21.47 -0.46 -35.88
N PRO A 201 -22.53 -0.22 -36.67
CA PRO A 201 -23.15 1.10 -36.73
C PRO A 201 -23.65 1.57 -35.35
N MET A 202 -23.40 2.84 -35.00
CA MET A 202 -23.69 3.38 -33.66
C MET A 202 -25.14 3.17 -33.21
N GLY A 203 -26.13 3.38 -34.09
CA GLY A 203 -27.54 3.14 -33.76
C GLY A 203 -27.81 1.72 -33.30
N ASN A 204 -27.35 0.73 -34.09
CA ASN A 204 -27.52 -0.69 -33.76
C ASN A 204 -26.77 -1.09 -32.48
N PHE A 205 -25.60 -0.49 -32.23
CA PHE A 205 -24.83 -0.74 -31.02
C PHE A 205 -25.54 -0.20 -29.76
N LEU A 206 -26.10 1.02 -29.83
CA LEU A 206 -26.87 1.59 -28.73
C LEU A 206 -28.15 0.82 -28.45
N GLU A 207 -28.89 0.42 -29.49
CA GLU A 207 -30.08 -0.44 -29.34
C GLU A 207 -29.74 -1.78 -28.68
N PHE A 208 -28.60 -2.39 -29.05
CA PHE A 208 -28.11 -3.60 -28.40
C PHE A 208 -27.79 -3.39 -26.92
N LEU A 209 -27.06 -2.31 -26.58
CA LEU A 209 -26.76 -2.00 -25.18
C LEU A 209 -28.04 -1.79 -24.37
N GLU A 210 -28.96 -0.98 -24.89
CA GLU A 210 -30.25 -0.70 -24.26
C GLU A 210 -31.08 -1.97 -24.06
N GLN A 211 -31.01 -2.94 -24.97
CA GLN A 211 -31.79 -4.17 -24.87
C GLN A 211 -31.20 -5.18 -23.87
N TYR A 212 -29.87 -5.31 -23.81
CA TYR A 212 -29.22 -6.44 -23.13
C TYR A 212 -28.48 -6.09 -21.84
N PHE A 213 -28.27 -4.82 -21.54
CA PHE A 213 -27.51 -4.37 -20.37
C PHE A 213 -28.29 -3.35 -19.54
N ASP A 214 -28.05 -3.39 -18.23
CA ASP A 214 -28.37 -2.28 -17.36
C ASP A 214 -27.24 -1.25 -17.35
N GLU A 215 -27.52 -0.07 -16.81
CA GLU A 215 -26.51 0.98 -16.70
C GLU A 215 -25.39 0.54 -15.78
N ALA A 216 -24.14 0.85 -16.14
CA ALA A 216 -23.01 0.65 -15.24
C ALA A 216 -23.31 1.31 -13.89
N GLY A 217 -23.07 0.62 -12.78
CA GLY A 217 -23.37 1.09 -11.43
C GLY A 217 -24.82 0.89 -10.97
N SER A 218 -25.71 0.29 -11.77
CA SER A 218 -27.05 -0.12 -11.30
C SER A 218 -27.00 -1.34 -10.37
N ASP A 219 -25.84 -1.99 -10.27
CA ASP A 219 -25.53 -3.11 -9.38
C ASP A 219 -25.20 -2.68 -7.94
N ILE A 220 -25.19 -1.37 -7.68
CA ILE A 220 -25.10 -0.76 -6.35
C ILE A 220 -26.23 0.25 -6.11
N GLN A 221 -26.60 0.43 -4.84
CA GLN A 221 -27.56 1.45 -4.43
C GLN A 221 -27.03 2.29 -3.27
N VAL A 222 -27.42 3.56 -3.20
CA VAL A 222 -27.16 4.43 -2.05
C VAL A 222 -27.91 3.90 -0.84
N VAL A 223 -27.25 3.86 0.31
CA VAL A 223 -27.86 3.50 1.59
C VAL A 223 -27.45 4.52 2.65
N LEU A 224 -28.38 4.90 3.50
CA LEU A 224 -28.09 5.73 4.66
C LEU A 224 -27.49 4.84 5.75
N PRO A 225 -26.29 5.13 6.24
CA PRO A 225 -25.70 4.41 7.37
C PRO A 225 -26.52 4.64 8.63
N ASP A 226 -26.82 3.56 9.37
CA ASP A 226 -27.65 3.63 10.58
C ASP A 226 -26.97 4.41 11.73
N ASP A 227 -25.64 4.45 11.74
CA ASP A 227 -24.80 5.13 12.74
C ASP A 227 -24.36 6.53 12.32
N PHE A 228 -24.96 7.10 11.26
CA PHE A 228 -24.69 8.48 10.86
C PHE A 228 -25.47 9.48 11.72
N GLU A 229 -24.75 10.41 12.33
CA GLU A 229 -25.31 11.59 13.00
C GLU A 229 -24.77 12.86 12.34
N ALA A 230 -25.62 13.85 12.06
CA ALA A 230 -25.17 15.06 11.35
C ALA A 230 -24.13 15.88 12.13
N GLU A 231 -24.19 15.86 13.46
CA GLU A 231 -23.22 16.48 14.37
C GLU A 231 -22.87 15.49 15.49
N PRO A 232 -21.97 14.52 15.25
CA PRO A 232 -21.68 13.47 16.21
C PRO A 232 -21.07 14.01 17.50
N GLU A 233 -21.44 13.43 18.64
CA GLU A 233 -20.83 13.78 19.93
C GLU A 233 -19.32 13.48 19.93
N GLY A 234 -18.51 14.43 20.43
CA GLY A 234 -17.05 14.30 20.45
C GLY A 234 -16.39 14.34 19.06
N PHE A 235 -17.10 14.82 18.03
CA PHE A 235 -16.53 15.06 16.70
C PHE A 235 -15.62 16.31 16.72
N LEU A 236 -14.32 16.09 16.50
CA LEU A 236 -13.29 17.13 16.32
C LEU A 236 -13.30 18.20 17.43
N GLU A 237 -13.22 17.79 18.70
CA GLU A 237 -13.30 18.71 19.86
C GLU A 237 -12.19 19.77 19.88
N ASN A 238 -11.03 19.44 19.30
CA ASN A 238 -9.86 20.33 19.24
C ASN A 238 -9.87 21.29 18.03
N VAL A 239 -10.93 21.26 17.22
CA VAL A 239 -11.13 22.18 16.08
C VAL A 239 -12.05 23.31 16.54
N HIS A 240 -11.44 24.44 16.90
CA HIS A 240 -12.12 25.61 17.45
C HIS A 240 -12.41 26.70 16.41
N ASN A 241 -11.77 26.67 15.24
CA ASN A 241 -12.11 27.56 14.13
C ASN A 241 -13.46 27.13 13.53
N LEU A 242 -14.40 28.06 13.44
CA LEU A 242 -15.78 27.79 13.01
C LEU A 242 -15.90 27.45 11.52
N ASP A 243 -15.09 28.08 10.66
CA ASP A 243 -15.09 27.79 9.22
C ASP A 243 -14.54 26.39 8.95
N VAL A 244 -13.44 26.04 9.64
CA VAL A 244 -12.83 24.71 9.56
C VAL A 244 -13.78 23.64 10.11
N ARG A 245 -14.47 23.93 11.22
CA ARG A 245 -15.47 23.01 11.80
C ARG A 245 -16.65 22.81 10.85
N THR A 246 -17.13 23.87 10.21
CA THR A 246 -18.21 23.81 9.23
C THR A 246 -17.80 22.96 8.03
N TRP A 247 -16.62 23.22 7.46
CA TRP A 247 -16.06 22.42 6.38
C TRP A 247 -15.90 20.94 6.77
N ALA A 248 -15.42 20.66 7.99
CA ALA A 248 -15.28 19.28 8.46
C ALA A 248 -16.62 18.54 8.56
N LEU A 249 -17.70 19.22 8.95
CA LEU A 249 -19.07 18.65 8.93
C LEU A 249 -19.57 18.44 7.50
N GLU A 250 -19.25 19.33 6.57
CA GLU A 250 -19.55 19.14 5.14
C GLU A 250 -18.81 17.93 4.57
N VAL A 251 -17.52 17.75 4.90
CA VAL A 251 -16.74 16.55 4.53
C VAL A 251 -17.30 15.30 5.18
N HIS A 252 -17.66 15.35 6.46
CA HIS A 252 -18.32 14.25 7.17
C HIS A 252 -19.63 13.82 6.49
N SER A 253 -20.44 14.78 6.02
CA SER A 253 -21.69 14.47 5.32
C SER A 253 -21.50 13.68 4.02
N LYS A 254 -20.29 13.68 3.45
CA LYS A 254 -19.96 12.90 2.25
C LYS A 254 -20.01 11.39 2.49
N TRP A 255 -19.96 10.90 3.73
CA TRP A 255 -20.19 9.47 3.99
C TRP A 255 -21.60 9.01 3.59
N LEU A 256 -22.60 9.90 3.61
CA LEU A 256 -23.94 9.59 3.07
C LEU A 256 -23.89 9.37 1.55
N GLU A 257 -23.10 10.19 0.86
CA GLU A 257 -22.93 10.13 -0.59
C GLU A 257 -22.02 9.00 -1.04
N LEU A 258 -21.18 8.41 -0.18
CA LEU A 258 -20.22 7.35 -0.55
C LEU A 258 -20.62 5.97 -0.05
N THR A 259 -21.54 5.87 0.92
CA THR A 259 -22.00 4.57 1.40
C THR A 259 -22.95 3.93 0.38
N ARG A 260 -22.67 2.68 0.01
CA ARG A 260 -23.42 1.89 -0.97
C ARG A 260 -23.75 0.51 -0.43
N LEU A 261 -24.69 -0.16 -1.06
CA LEU A 261 -24.97 -1.58 -0.85
C LEU A 261 -25.08 -2.26 -2.21
N THR A 262 -24.57 -3.50 -2.33
CA THR A 262 -24.77 -4.32 -3.52
C THR A 262 -26.25 -4.70 -3.63
N VAL A 263 -26.86 -4.54 -4.80
CA VAL A 263 -28.26 -4.94 -4.99
C VAL A 263 -28.41 -6.47 -4.87
N PRO A 264 -29.58 -7.00 -4.45
CA PRO A 264 -29.76 -8.45 -4.26
C PRO A 264 -29.44 -9.29 -5.51
N ASP A 265 -29.67 -8.73 -6.70
CA ASP A 265 -29.41 -9.40 -7.99
C ASP A 265 -27.95 -9.82 -8.17
N VAL A 266 -26.99 -9.06 -7.60
CA VAL A 266 -25.56 -9.40 -7.64
C VAL A 266 -25.28 -10.73 -6.95
N ARG A 267 -25.99 -11.01 -5.85
CA ARG A 267 -25.89 -12.28 -5.12
C ARG A 267 -26.70 -13.38 -5.81
N ASP A 268 -27.89 -13.06 -6.30
CA ASP A 268 -28.84 -14.05 -6.81
C ASP A 268 -28.48 -14.52 -8.24
N HIS A 269 -27.79 -13.67 -9.01
CA HIS A 269 -27.35 -13.92 -10.40
C HIS A 269 -25.91 -13.45 -10.67
N PRO A 270 -24.91 -13.96 -9.94
CA PRO A 270 -23.53 -13.47 -10.03
C PRO A 270 -22.89 -13.65 -11.42
N ASP A 271 -23.44 -14.51 -12.28
CA ASP A 271 -23.03 -14.68 -13.68
C ASP A 271 -23.34 -13.47 -14.58
N ARG A 272 -24.18 -12.54 -14.09
CA ARG A 272 -24.58 -11.32 -14.81
C ARG A 272 -23.81 -10.08 -14.41
N HIS A 273 -23.02 -10.17 -13.35
CA HIS A 273 -22.36 -9.02 -12.73
C HIS A 273 -20.86 -9.24 -12.68
N THR A 274 -20.10 -8.18 -12.95
CA THR A 274 -18.68 -8.19 -12.56
C THR A 274 -18.51 -7.82 -11.09
N LEU A 275 -19.46 -7.12 -10.47
CA LEU A 275 -19.41 -6.78 -9.05
C LEU A 275 -19.52 -8.04 -8.19
N LEU A 276 -18.71 -8.12 -7.14
CA LEU A 276 -18.75 -9.22 -6.18
C LEU A 276 -19.77 -8.88 -5.07
N PRO A 277 -20.60 -9.84 -4.65
CA PRO A 277 -21.58 -9.61 -3.59
C PRO A 277 -20.87 -9.38 -2.24
N LEU A 278 -21.38 -8.43 -1.45
CA LEU A 278 -20.82 -8.09 -0.15
C LEU A 278 -21.90 -8.13 0.95
N PRO A 279 -21.58 -8.66 2.15
CA PRO A 279 -22.57 -8.87 3.21
C PRO A 279 -23.02 -7.58 3.93
N HIS A 280 -22.22 -6.51 3.89
CA HIS A 280 -22.51 -5.24 4.57
C HIS A 280 -22.47 -4.05 3.62
N PRO A 281 -23.02 -2.89 3.99
CA PRO A 281 -22.76 -1.63 3.30
C PRO A 281 -21.26 -1.37 3.12
N VAL A 282 -20.92 -0.72 2.02
CA VAL A 282 -19.57 -0.41 1.60
C VAL A 282 -19.37 1.09 1.48
N VAL A 283 -18.14 1.56 1.60
CA VAL A 283 -17.77 2.93 1.24
C VAL A 283 -16.91 2.88 0.00
N VAL A 284 -17.41 3.46 -1.10
CA VAL A 284 -16.67 3.56 -2.36
C VAL A 284 -15.80 4.82 -2.39
N PRO A 285 -14.70 4.86 -3.17
CA PRO A 285 -13.89 6.08 -3.27
C PRO A 285 -14.68 7.27 -3.83
N GLY A 286 -15.45 7.07 -4.91
CA GLY A 286 -16.29 8.10 -5.51
C GLY A 286 -16.31 8.07 -7.05
N SER A 287 -17.34 8.69 -7.64
CA SER A 287 -17.48 8.90 -9.08
C SER A 287 -17.36 7.62 -9.93
N ARG A 288 -16.26 7.44 -10.67
CA ARG A 288 -15.98 6.27 -11.53
C ARG A 288 -15.77 4.98 -10.72
N PHE A 289 -15.28 5.11 -9.49
CA PHE A 289 -14.97 3.99 -8.61
C PHE A 289 -16.20 3.60 -7.79
N ARG A 290 -16.88 2.54 -8.24
CA ARG A 290 -18.20 2.11 -7.77
C ARG A 290 -18.16 0.80 -7.00
N GLU A 291 -16.96 0.35 -6.67
CA GLU A 291 -16.70 -0.82 -5.85
C GLU A 291 -15.81 -0.44 -4.68
N VAL A 292 -15.75 -1.31 -3.68
CA VAL A 292 -14.74 -1.22 -2.62
C VAL A 292 -13.37 -1.39 -3.25
N TYR A 293 -12.43 -0.52 -2.87
CA TYR A 293 -11.00 -0.66 -3.14
C TYR A 293 -10.27 -0.97 -1.83
N TYR A 294 -9.30 -1.87 -1.89
CA TYR A 294 -8.70 -2.44 -0.68
C TYR A 294 -7.96 -1.38 0.14
N TRP A 295 -6.88 -0.79 -0.37
CA TRP A 295 -6.06 0.10 0.46
C TRP A 295 -6.76 1.43 0.78
N ASP A 296 -7.60 1.97 -0.13
CA ASP A 296 -8.46 3.14 0.08
C ASP A 296 -9.30 3.01 1.36
N SER A 297 -9.81 1.80 1.60
CA SER A 297 -10.66 1.48 2.75
C SER A 297 -9.98 1.76 4.08
N TYR A 298 -8.64 1.78 4.15
CA TYR A 298 -7.93 2.15 5.36
C TYR A 298 -8.27 3.57 5.77
N TRP A 299 -8.16 4.52 4.84
CA TRP A 299 -8.47 5.92 5.11
C TRP A 299 -9.97 6.18 5.23
N HIS A 300 -10.82 5.39 4.56
CA HIS A 300 -12.26 5.41 4.84
C HIS A 300 -12.52 5.10 6.32
N ILE A 301 -11.96 3.99 6.83
CA ILE A 301 -12.10 3.58 8.23
C ILE A 301 -11.57 4.65 9.19
N ARG A 302 -10.40 5.24 8.90
CA ARG A 302 -9.85 6.34 9.71
C ARG A 302 -10.83 7.51 9.82
N GLY A 303 -11.42 7.93 8.70
CA GLY A 303 -12.41 9.01 8.65
C GLY A 303 -13.74 8.68 9.31
N LEU A 304 -14.24 7.46 9.10
CA LEU A 304 -15.48 6.95 9.71
C LEU A 304 -15.36 6.90 11.23
N LEU A 305 -14.22 6.45 11.78
CA LEU A 305 -14.00 6.40 13.22
C LEU A 305 -13.95 7.81 13.85
N VAL A 306 -13.32 8.78 13.19
CA VAL A 306 -13.38 10.20 13.61
C VAL A 306 -14.82 10.70 13.59
N SER A 307 -15.58 10.31 12.56
CA SER A 307 -17.00 10.60 12.35
C SER A 307 -17.96 9.85 13.29
N LYS A 308 -17.44 9.04 14.22
CA LYS A 308 -18.21 8.18 15.14
C LYS A 308 -19.07 7.09 14.48
N MET A 309 -18.82 6.81 13.20
CA MET A 309 -19.50 5.77 12.41
C MET A 309 -18.79 4.43 12.55
N VAL A 310 -18.78 3.90 13.78
CA VAL A 310 -18.02 2.70 14.16
C VAL A 310 -18.60 1.43 13.53
N ASP A 311 -19.93 1.32 13.42
CA ASP A 311 -20.59 0.15 12.83
C ASP A 311 -20.35 0.11 11.32
N THR A 312 -20.39 1.27 10.65
CA THR A 312 -20.02 1.38 9.24
C THR A 312 -18.56 1.00 9.01
N ALA A 313 -17.63 1.50 9.84
CA ALA A 313 -16.21 1.14 9.76
C ALA A 313 -15.99 -0.38 9.94
N LYS A 314 -16.67 -0.99 10.91
CA LYS A 314 -16.64 -2.44 11.13
C LYS A 314 -17.22 -3.21 9.95
N GLY A 315 -18.33 -2.74 9.36
CA GLY A 315 -18.92 -3.34 8.15
C GLY A 315 -17.96 -3.38 6.96
N VAL A 316 -17.19 -2.30 6.75
CA VAL A 316 -16.13 -2.27 5.72
C VAL A 316 -15.07 -3.35 5.98
N VAL A 317 -14.60 -3.50 7.22
CA VAL A 317 -13.62 -4.55 7.58
C VAL A 317 -14.20 -5.94 7.34
N LEU A 318 -15.44 -6.20 7.75
CA LEU A 318 -16.11 -7.50 7.57
C LEU A 318 -16.29 -7.85 6.08
N ASN A 319 -16.57 -6.86 5.24
CA ASN A 319 -16.61 -7.05 3.78
C ASN A 319 -15.25 -7.48 3.22
N LEU A 320 -14.15 -6.83 3.61
CA LEU A 320 -12.80 -7.20 3.16
C LEU A 320 -12.38 -8.58 3.67
N LEU A 321 -12.73 -8.91 4.92
CA LEU A 321 -12.54 -10.26 5.46
C LEU A 321 -13.30 -11.31 4.65
N SER A 322 -14.56 -11.05 4.29
CA SER A 322 -15.37 -11.95 3.47
C SER A 322 -14.78 -12.17 2.07
N LEU A 323 -14.26 -11.12 1.43
CA LEU A 323 -13.54 -11.24 0.16
C LEU A 323 -12.29 -12.10 0.29
N ALA A 324 -11.47 -11.87 1.33
CA ALA A 324 -10.26 -12.63 1.58
C ALA A 324 -10.50 -14.08 2.01
N GLU A 325 -11.63 -14.37 2.67
CA GLU A 325 -12.07 -15.74 2.92
C GLU A 325 -12.40 -16.48 1.63
N THR A 326 -13.07 -15.80 0.70
CA THR A 326 -13.53 -16.40 -0.56
C THR A 326 -12.41 -16.56 -1.58
N LEU A 327 -11.57 -15.53 -1.75
CA LEU A 327 -10.53 -15.46 -2.79
C LEU A 327 -9.14 -15.83 -2.27
N GLY A 328 -8.97 -15.98 -0.96
CA GLY A 328 -7.68 -16.23 -0.30
C GLY A 328 -6.82 -14.98 -0.08
N PHE A 329 -7.29 -13.80 -0.52
CA PHE A 329 -6.67 -12.49 -0.36
C PHE A 329 -7.70 -11.40 -0.65
N VAL A 330 -7.43 -10.16 -0.23
CA VAL A 330 -8.29 -9.03 -0.60
C VAL A 330 -7.94 -8.58 -2.03
N PRO A 331 -8.87 -8.62 -3.00
CA PRO A 331 -8.61 -8.17 -4.36
C PRO A 331 -8.44 -6.65 -4.41
N ASN A 332 -7.83 -6.12 -5.48
CA ASN A 332 -7.69 -4.68 -5.71
C ASN A 332 -9.00 -3.93 -5.46
N GLY A 333 -10.08 -4.41 -6.07
CA GLY A 333 -11.44 -4.01 -5.71
C GLY A 333 -12.43 -5.15 -5.85
N ALA A 334 -13.67 -4.92 -5.42
CA ALA A 334 -14.73 -5.93 -5.37
C ALA A 334 -15.37 -6.23 -6.74
N ARG A 335 -14.55 -6.45 -7.77
CA ARG A 335 -14.98 -6.86 -9.12
C ARG A 335 -14.23 -8.12 -9.57
N SER A 336 -14.88 -8.98 -10.34
CA SER A 336 -14.33 -10.26 -10.79
C SER A 336 -13.06 -10.11 -11.62
N TYR A 337 -12.92 -9.03 -12.39
CA TYR A 337 -11.68 -8.73 -13.14
C TYR A 337 -10.50 -8.27 -12.28
N TYR A 338 -10.70 -8.06 -10.97
CA TYR A 338 -9.64 -7.82 -9.98
C TYR A 338 -9.21 -9.08 -9.23
N SER A 339 -9.84 -10.24 -9.46
CA SER A 339 -9.50 -11.52 -8.81
C SER A 339 -8.10 -12.08 -9.12
N ASN A 340 -7.32 -11.40 -9.97
CA ASN A 340 -5.94 -11.76 -10.31
C ASN A 340 -4.88 -10.95 -9.53
N ARG A 341 -5.26 -9.88 -8.82
CA ARG A 341 -4.32 -8.97 -8.15
C ARG A 341 -4.91 -8.35 -6.89
N SER A 342 -4.05 -8.07 -5.92
CA SER A 342 -4.42 -7.42 -4.66
C SER A 342 -4.21 -5.89 -4.73
N GLN A 343 -3.96 -5.28 -3.58
CA GLN A 343 -3.53 -3.91 -3.37
C GLN A 343 -2.65 -3.88 -2.09
N PRO A 344 -2.05 -2.74 -1.70
CA PRO A 344 -1.27 -2.64 -0.46
C PRO A 344 -1.96 -3.24 0.77
N CYS A 345 -1.28 -4.17 1.46
CA CYS A 345 -1.87 -5.08 2.44
C CYS A 345 -2.13 -4.43 3.82
N LEU A 346 -3.19 -3.61 3.89
CA LEU A 346 -3.54 -2.82 5.07
C LEU A 346 -4.66 -3.43 5.94
N LEU A 347 -5.19 -4.61 5.61
CA LEU A 347 -6.33 -5.22 6.34
C LEU A 347 -6.06 -5.39 7.83
N SER A 348 -4.85 -5.82 8.21
CA SER A 348 -4.50 -5.98 9.63
C SER A 348 -4.60 -4.66 10.41
N GLU A 349 -4.23 -3.54 9.78
CA GLU A 349 -4.28 -2.22 10.40
C GLU A 349 -5.73 -1.71 10.48
N MET A 350 -6.55 -2.02 9.47
CA MET A 350 -7.99 -1.74 9.49
C MET A 350 -8.69 -2.48 10.65
N VAL A 351 -8.40 -3.78 10.82
CA VAL A 351 -8.88 -4.58 11.94
C VAL A 351 -8.44 -3.97 13.26
N LYS A 352 -7.17 -3.57 13.37
CA LYS A 352 -6.64 -2.89 14.58
C LYS A 352 -7.38 -1.60 14.89
N CYS A 353 -7.63 -0.75 13.89
CA CYS A 353 -8.35 0.51 14.09
C CYS A 353 -9.74 0.28 14.69
N VAL A 354 -10.50 -0.66 14.13
CA VAL A 354 -11.84 -0.99 14.62
C VAL A 354 -11.77 -1.67 16.00
N TYR A 355 -10.82 -2.57 16.22
CA TYR A 355 -10.62 -3.20 17.53
C TYR A 355 -10.31 -2.17 18.61
N LEU A 356 -9.43 -1.20 18.36
CA LEU A 356 -9.12 -0.14 19.34
C LEU A 356 -10.33 0.75 19.65
N ALA A 357 -11.25 0.92 18.70
CA ALA A 357 -12.48 1.67 18.91
C ALA A 357 -13.58 0.91 19.66
N THR A 358 -13.57 -0.43 19.60
CA THR A 358 -14.69 -1.28 20.06
C THR A 358 -14.34 -2.25 21.19
N ASN A 359 -13.05 -2.59 21.32
CA ASN A 359 -12.54 -3.70 22.12
C ASN A 359 -13.20 -5.05 21.78
N ASP A 360 -13.63 -5.23 20.52
CA ASP A 360 -14.32 -6.42 20.04
C ASP A 360 -13.33 -7.56 19.72
N THR A 361 -13.14 -8.48 20.66
CA THR A 361 -12.25 -9.63 20.47
C THR A 361 -12.78 -10.64 19.45
N LEU A 362 -14.10 -10.69 19.20
CA LEU A 362 -14.67 -11.59 18.18
C LEU A 362 -14.24 -11.18 16.77
N LEU A 363 -14.05 -9.87 16.54
CA LEU A 363 -13.46 -9.39 15.29
C LEU A 363 -12.04 -9.93 15.11
N LEU A 364 -11.23 -9.97 16.17
CA LEU A 364 -9.88 -10.51 16.11
C LEU A 364 -9.89 -12.03 15.83
N GLU A 365 -10.79 -12.77 16.49
CA GLU A 365 -10.97 -14.22 16.27
C GLU A 365 -11.32 -14.53 14.81
N GLN A 366 -12.18 -13.73 14.19
CA GLN A 366 -12.53 -13.84 12.77
C GLN A 366 -11.37 -13.44 11.85
N ALA A 367 -10.70 -12.33 12.18
CA ALA A 367 -9.67 -11.75 11.32
C ALA A 367 -8.38 -12.57 11.27
N LEU A 368 -7.93 -13.10 12.41
CA LEU A 368 -6.63 -13.76 12.53
C LEU A 368 -6.39 -14.86 11.48
N PRO A 369 -7.26 -15.88 11.30
CA PRO A 369 -7.04 -16.91 10.28
C PRO A 369 -7.04 -16.38 8.84
N VAL A 370 -7.77 -15.29 8.56
CA VAL A 370 -7.79 -14.63 7.24
C VAL A 370 -6.47 -13.92 6.98
N LEU A 371 -5.98 -13.16 7.96
CA LEU A 371 -4.69 -12.46 7.89
C LEU A 371 -3.52 -13.43 7.71
N LEU A 372 -3.55 -14.60 8.35
CA LEU A 372 -2.53 -15.62 8.15
C LEU A 372 -2.47 -16.12 6.70
N ARG A 373 -3.62 -16.29 6.03
CA ARG A 373 -3.68 -16.70 4.62
C ARG A 373 -3.17 -15.60 3.69
N GLU A 374 -3.60 -14.36 3.93
CA GLU A 374 -3.13 -13.22 3.15
C GLU A 374 -1.61 -13.00 3.32
N TYR A 375 -1.09 -13.08 4.55
CA TYR A 375 0.35 -13.01 4.82
C TYR A 375 1.12 -14.11 4.09
N ALA A 376 0.61 -15.35 4.08
CA ALA A 376 1.22 -16.46 3.37
C ALA A 376 1.31 -16.20 1.85
N ARG A 377 0.31 -15.54 1.24
CA ARG A 377 0.37 -15.14 -0.17
C ARG A 377 1.53 -14.17 -0.45
N TRP A 378 1.64 -13.11 0.36
CA TRP A 378 2.68 -12.07 0.19
C TRP A 378 4.09 -12.55 0.50
N THR A 379 4.22 -13.61 1.31
CA THR A 379 5.51 -14.20 1.71
C THR A 379 5.80 -15.55 1.04
N SER A 380 5.07 -15.84 -0.05
CA SER A 380 5.31 -16.98 -0.95
C SER A 380 5.73 -16.51 -2.34
N CYS A 381 6.35 -17.42 -3.10
CA CYS A 381 6.64 -17.18 -4.52
C CYS A 381 5.32 -16.93 -5.27
N PRO A 382 5.24 -15.96 -6.21
CA PRO A 382 6.32 -15.13 -6.76
C PRO A 382 6.58 -13.79 -6.06
N HIS A 383 5.83 -13.45 -5.01
CA HIS A 383 6.01 -12.20 -4.26
C HIS A 383 7.29 -12.22 -3.43
N LYS A 384 7.58 -13.34 -2.74
CA LYS A 384 8.79 -13.48 -1.94
C LYS A 384 10.03 -13.61 -2.83
N VAL A 385 11.02 -12.78 -2.54
CA VAL A 385 12.32 -12.71 -3.21
C VAL A 385 13.45 -12.83 -2.19
N LYS A 386 14.47 -13.62 -2.54
CA LYS A 386 15.69 -13.77 -1.74
C LYS A 386 16.82 -12.88 -2.28
N ILE A 387 17.44 -12.09 -1.40
CA ILE A 387 18.59 -11.23 -1.71
C ILE A 387 19.73 -11.43 -0.71
N THR A 388 20.96 -11.55 -1.20
CA THR A 388 22.16 -11.81 -0.39
C THR A 388 23.05 -10.56 -0.33
N LYS A 389 23.39 -10.12 0.88
CA LYS A 389 24.33 -9.01 1.15
C LYS A 389 25.29 -9.41 2.26
N GLY A 390 26.60 -9.30 2.01
CA GLY A 390 27.62 -9.61 3.03
C GLY A 390 27.55 -11.05 3.57
N GLY A 391 27.23 -12.03 2.71
CA GLY A 391 27.12 -13.44 3.10
C GLY A 391 25.84 -13.82 3.86
N ARG A 392 24.92 -12.88 4.07
CA ARG A 392 23.59 -13.14 4.67
C ARG A 392 22.51 -13.00 3.61
N THR A 393 21.55 -13.92 3.61
CA THR A 393 20.36 -13.86 2.76
C THR A 393 19.19 -13.29 3.53
N PHE A 394 18.47 -12.38 2.90
CA PHE A 394 17.28 -11.71 3.39
C PHE A 394 16.10 -12.06 2.50
N GLU A 395 14.92 -12.18 3.09
CA GLU A 395 13.65 -12.40 2.39
C GLU A 395 12.83 -11.11 2.42
N LEU A 396 12.41 -10.64 1.25
CA LEU A 396 11.59 -9.46 1.06
C LEU A 396 10.47 -9.77 0.05
N SER A 397 9.49 -8.90 -0.07
CA SER A 397 8.37 -9.07 -1.00
C SER A 397 8.37 -8.01 -2.10
N ARG A 398 7.79 -8.36 -3.26
CA ARG A 398 7.46 -7.47 -4.37
C ARG A 398 5.99 -7.57 -4.74
N TYR A 399 5.48 -6.58 -5.46
CA TYR A 399 4.20 -6.68 -6.16
C TYR A 399 4.35 -7.62 -7.35
N PHE A 400 3.36 -8.49 -7.55
CA PHE A 400 3.32 -9.46 -8.63
C PHE A 400 1.87 -9.90 -8.88
N ALA A 401 1.21 -9.23 -9.83
CA ALA A 401 -0.12 -9.63 -10.27
C ALA A 401 -0.09 -10.98 -11.01
N PHE A 402 -1.15 -11.77 -10.92
CA PHE A 402 -1.30 -13.02 -11.68
C PHE A 402 -2.01 -12.78 -13.02
N TRP A 403 -1.56 -11.77 -13.76
CA TRP A 403 -2.21 -11.34 -15.00
C TRP A 403 -1.18 -10.83 -16.01
N ASN A 404 -1.11 -11.44 -17.20
CA ASN A 404 -0.16 -11.10 -18.26
C ASN A 404 -0.85 -10.77 -19.59
N LYS A 405 -2.08 -10.25 -19.51
CA LYS A 405 -2.92 -9.80 -20.63
C LYS A 405 -3.32 -8.34 -20.37
N PRO A 406 -3.86 -7.61 -21.35
CA PRO A 406 -4.45 -6.29 -21.09
C PRO A 406 -5.48 -6.38 -19.94
N ARG A 407 -5.45 -5.43 -19.02
CA ARG A 407 -6.41 -5.34 -17.91
C ARG A 407 -7.82 -5.12 -18.49
N PRO A 408 -8.87 -5.85 -18.04
CA PRO A 408 -10.21 -5.67 -18.59
C PRO A 408 -10.73 -4.23 -18.47
N GLU A 409 -10.50 -3.57 -17.35
CA GLU A 409 -10.95 -2.20 -17.08
C GLU A 409 -10.20 -1.12 -17.86
N SER A 410 -9.06 -1.45 -18.46
CA SER A 410 -8.22 -0.55 -19.26
C SER A 410 -7.75 -1.21 -20.57
N TYR A 411 -8.55 -2.12 -21.14
CA TYR A 411 -8.09 -3.06 -22.19
C TYR A 411 -7.61 -2.32 -23.44
N THR A 412 -8.36 -1.34 -23.93
CA THR A 412 -7.96 -0.55 -25.11
C THR A 412 -6.68 0.25 -24.88
N ILE A 413 -6.49 0.76 -23.65
CA ILE A 413 -5.33 1.56 -23.25
C ILE A 413 -4.09 0.66 -23.18
N ASP A 414 -4.17 -0.45 -22.47
CA ASP A 414 -3.05 -1.40 -22.33
C ASP A 414 -2.60 -1.95 -23.69
N VAL A 415 -3.54 -2.25 -24.60
CA VAL A 415 -3.24 -2.68 -25.98
C VAL A 415 -2.49 -1.58 -26.75
N GLU A 416 -2.89 -0.32 -26.62
CA GLU A 416 -2.23 0.81 -27.27
C GLU A 416 -0.80 1.02 -26.74
N VAL A 417 -0.60 0.93 -25.42
CA VAL A 417 0.73 1.03 -24.79
C VAL A 417 1.68 -0.06 -25.32
N ALA A 418 1.16 -1.26 -25.58
CA ALA A 418 1.92 -2.39 -26.10
C ALA A 418 2.02 -2.44 -27.63
N SER A 419 1.37 -1.52 -28.37
CA SER A 419 1.20 -1.58 -29.82
C SER A 419 2.52 -1.64 -30.58
N ASN A 420 3.54 -0.90 -30.12
CA ASN A 420 4.86 -0.81 -30.73
C ASN A 420 5.87 -1.86 -30.21
N LEU A 421 5.47 -2.72 -29.26
CA LEU A 421 6.30 -3.81 -28.79
C LEU A 421 6.11 -5.07 -29.64
N ALA A 422 7.19 -5.84 -29.77
CA ALA A 422 7.14 -7.17 -30.35
C ALA A 422 6.26 -8.10 -29.48
N ASP A 423 5.53 -9.01 -30.13
CA ASP A 423 4.50 -9.85 -29.48
C ASP A 423 5.01 -10.64 -28.27
N GLU A 424 6.28 -11.06 -28.31
CA GLU A 424 6.90 -11.83 -27.23
C GLU A 424 7.22 -11.02 -25.96
N LEU A 425 7.35 -9.69 -26.08
CA LEU A 425 7.57 -8.78 -24.94
C LEU A 425 6.26 -8.33 -24.28
N ARG A 426 5.14 -8.40 -25.01
CA ARG A 426 3.84 -7.86 -24.54
C ARG A 426 3.35 -8.52 -23.24
N PRO A 427 3.41 -9.85 -23.07
CA PRO A 427 2.95 -10.48 -21.82
C PRO A 427 3.69 -9.98 -20.58
N GLN A 428 4.99 -9.74 -20.69
CA GLN A 428 5.78 -9.21 -19.57
C GLN A 428 5.39 -7.76 -19.25
N LEU A 429 5.18 -6.92 -20.27
CA LEU A 429 4.66 -5.56 -20.04
C LEU A 429 3.30 -5.59 -19.35
N TYR A 430 2.36 -6.42 -19.82
CA TYR A 430 1.04 -6.54 -19.21
C TYR A 430 1.10 -7.01 -17.75
N LEU A 431 2.04 -7.90 -17.44
CA LEU A 431 2.33 -8.31 -16.07
C LEU A 431 2.83 -7.16 -15.20
N ASP A 432 3.76 -6.34 -15.72
CA ASP A 432 4.28 -5.18 -15.01
C ASP A 432 3.22 -4.08 -14.84
N ILE A 433 2.34 -3.89 -15.83
CA ILE A 433 1.17 -3.01 -15.77
C ILE A 433 0.19 -3.46 -14.67
N ALA A 434 -0.21 -4.73 -14.68
CA ALA A 434 -1.13 -5.27 -13.68
C ALA A 434 -0.52 -5.24 -12.27
N SER A 435 0.80 -5.45 -12.16
CA SER A 435 1.53 -5.36 -10.89
C SER A 435 1.68 -3.91 -10.41
N ALA A 436 1.77 -2.93 -11.31
CA ALA A 436 1.71 -1.51 -10.94
C ALA A 436 0.33 -1.15 -10.36
N ALA A 437 -0.76 -1.67 -10.94
CA ALA A 437 -2.09 -1.53 -10.36
C ALA A 437 -2.23 -2.26 -9.00
N GLU A 438 -1.55 -3.40 -8.80
CA GLU A 438 -1.46 -4.06 -7.48
C GLU A 438 -0.71 -3.21 -6.45
N SER A 439 0.21 -2.34 -6.88
CA SER A 439 0.91 -1.44 -5.97
C SER A 439 0.06 -0.25 -5.50
N GLY A 440 -1.06 0.01 -6.17
CA GLY A 440 -1.84 1.24 -6.03
C GLY A 440 -1.24 2.47 -6.74
N TRP A 441 -0.04 2.36 -7.31
CA TRP A 441 0.68 3.43 -8.02
C TRP A 441 0.68 3.22 -9.53
N ASP A 442 -0.48 3.08 -10.15
CA ASP A 442 -0.68 2.98 -11.60
C ASP A 442 -0.99 4.36 -12.22
N PHE A 443 -0.06 5.07 -12.85
CA PHE A 443 1.36 4.75 -13.02
C PHE A 443 2.27 5.86 -12.49
N SER A 444 3.56 5.54 -12.40
CA SER A 444 4.63 6.40 -11.84
C SER A 444 5.97 6.07 -12.49
N SER A 445 6.84 7.07 -12.61
CA SER A 445 8.25 6.95 -12.95
C SER A 445 9.01 5.99 -12.03
N ARG A 446 8.50 5.76 -10.82
CA ARG A 446 9.00 4.78 -9.85
C ARG A 446 9.21 3.40 -10.45
N TRP A 447 8.36 3.01 -11.39
CA TRP A 447 8.32 1.67 -11.96
C TRP A 447 8.96 1.57 -13.35
N MET A 448 9.48 2.67 -13.89
CA MET A 448 9.83 2.81 -15.31
C MET A 448 11.34 2.93 -15.49
N GLU A 449 11.92 2.15 -16.42
CA GLU A 449 13.35 2.30 -16.76
C GLU A 449 13.65 3.64 -17.45
N ASP A 450 12.70 4.10 -18.27
CA ASP A 450 12.67 5.42 -18.87
C ASP A 450 11.41 6.15 -18.37
N PRO A 451 11.55 7.19 -17.53
CA PRO A 451 10.43 7.86 -16.87
C PRO A 451 9.43 8.51 -17.84
N GLU A 452 9.79 8.69 -19.11
CA GLU A 452 8.90 9.26 -20.13
C GLU A 452 8.13 8.18 -20.92
N LYS A 453 8.43 6.89 -20.74
CA LYS A 453 7.91 5.81 -21.60
C LYS A 453 7.25 4.68 -20.81
N LEU A 454 5.92 4.67 -20.77
CA LEU A 454 5.13 3.69 -20.00
C LEU A 454 5.42 2.22 -20.37
N HIS A 455 5.74 1.92 -21.62
CA HIS A 455 6.11 0.55 -22.04
C HIS A 455 7.45 0.03 -21.45
N THR A 456 8.16 0.88 -20.68
CA THR A 456 9.38 0.51 -19.94
C THR A 456 9.12 0.15 -18.47
N LEU A 457 7.85 -0.03 -18.08
CA LEU A 457 7.47 -0.56 -16.77
C LEU A 457 8.17 -1.89 -16.45
N ARG A 458 8.69 -2.02 -15.23
CA ARG A 458 9.38 -3.20 -14.69
C ARG A 458 9.01 -3.46 -13.22
N THR A 459 7.76 -3.24 -12.86
CA THR A 459 7.25 -3.34 -11.49
C THR A 459 7.63 -4.66 -10.81
N THR A 460 7.55 -5.78 -11.52
CA THR A 460 7.89 -7.11 -10.98
C THR A 460 9.38 -7.31 -10.71
N TYR A 461 10.24 -6.40 -11.16
CA TYR A 461 11.68 -6.40 -10.90
C TYR A 461 12.07 -5.42 -9.78
N ILE A 462 11.12 -4.88 -9.02
CA ILE A 462 11.42 -3.93 -7.97
C ILE A 462 10.99 -4.53 -6.63
N LEU A 463 11.89 -4.46 -5.63
CA LEU A 463 11.56 -4.67 -4.23
C LEU A 463 11.16 -3.32 -3.64
N PRO A 464 9.86 -3.10 -3.39
CA PRO A 464 9.37 -1.79 -3.02
C PRO A 464 9.36 -1.64 -1.49
N VAL A 465 9.82 -0.49 -1.02
CA VAL A 465 10.02 -0.21 0.41
C VAL A 465 8.70 -0.19 1.18
N ASP A 466 7.65 0.35 0.57
CA ASP A 466 6.31 0.50 1.13
C ASP A 466 5.64 -0.86 1.36
N LEU A 467 5.64 -1.77 0.38
CA LEU A 467 5.10 -3.13 0.57
C LEU A 467 5.74 -3.84 1.77
N ASN A 468 7.06 -3.72 1.91
CA ASN A 468 7.78 -4.35 3.01
C ASN A 468 7.52 -3.63 4.34
N ALA A 469 7.22 -2.32 4.35
CA ALA A 469 6.71 -1.64 5.53
C ALA A 469 5.30 -2.14 5.89
N PHE A 470 4.40 -2.32 4.93
CA PHE A 470 3.05 -2.85 5.17
C PHE A 470 3.07 -4.26 5.74
N LEU A 471 3.96 -5.12 5.24
CA LEU A 471 4.15 -6.46 5.79
C LEU A 471 4.77 -6.42 7.19
N TYR A 472 5.69 -5.49 7.46
CA TYR A 472 6.22 -5.28 8.82
C TYR A 472 5.10 -4.89 9.80
N GLN A 473 4.18 -4.02 9.38
CA GLN A 473 3.02 -3.65 10.17
C GLN A 473 2.08 -4.84 10.38
N MET A 474 1.81 -5.60 9.32
CA MET A 474 0.98 -6.81 9.39
C MET A 474 1.55 -7.85 10.35
N GLU A 475 2.87 -8.05 10.32
CA GLU A 475 3.53 -8.99 11.22
C GLU A 475 3.35 -8.60 12.70
N GLY A 476 3.54 -7.31 13.00
CA GLY A 476 3.30 -6.78 14.36
C GLY A 476 1.85 -6.88 14.80
N ASN A 477 0.90 -6.56 13.91
CA ASN A 477 -0.52 -6.64 14.21
C ASN A 477 -0.98 -8.07 14.45
N VAL A 478 -0.53 -9.03 13.63
CA VAL A 478 -0.84 -10.46 13.85
C VAL A 478 -0.23 -10.94 15.17
N SER A 479 0.99 -10.52 15.51
CA SER A 479 1.61 -10.83 16.80
C SER A 479 0.75 -10.32 17.97
N GLU A 480 0.31 -9.07 17.91
CA GLU A 480 -0.54 -8.44 18.92
C GLU A 480 -1.90 -9.14 19.05
N PHE A 481 -2.58 -9.41 17.94
CA PHE A 481 -3.88 -10.09 17.95
C PHE A 481 -3.76 -11.51 18.52
N ALA A 482 -2.73 -12.25 18.13
CA ALA A 482 -2.46 -13.57 18.66
C ALA A 482 -2.23 -13.52 20.18
N SER A 483 -1.47 -12.54 20.67
CA SER A 483 -1.27 -12.36 22.12
C SER A 483 -2.58 -12.09 22.87
N ILE A 484 -3.43 -11.20 22.35
CA ILE A 484 -4.75 -10.87 22.93
C ILE A 484 -5.64 -12.12 23.00
N LEU A 485 -5.60 -12.97 21.98
CA LEU A 485 -6.38 -14.21 21.90
C LEU A 485 -5.76 -15.39 22.67
N GLY A 486 -4.60 -15.20 23.31
CA GLY A 486 -3.91 -16.26 24.06
C GLY A 486 -3.09 -17.23 23.19
N GLU A 487 -2.91 -16.94 21.91
CA GLU A 487 -2.13 -17.73 20.94
C GLU A 487 -0.63 -17.37 21.01
N GLN A 488 0.01 -17.61 22.16
CA GLN A 488 1.37 -17.13 22.45
C GLN A 488 2.42 -17.62 21.45
N TYR A 489 2.34 -18.87 20.99
CA TYR A 489 3.31 -19.41 20.01
C TYR A 489 3.25 -18.64 18.69
N LEU A 490 2.04 -18.31 18.22
CA LEU A 490 1.83 -17.53 17.01
C LEU A 490 2.29 -16.09 17.21
N SER A 491 2.01 -15.51 18.37
CA SER A 491 2.50 -14.18 18.76
C SER A 491 4.03 -14.09 18.66
N ASP A 492 4.74 -15.04 19.28
CA ASP A 492 6.22 -15.07 19.29
C ASP A 492 6.77 -15.30 17.88
N GLN A 493 6.14 -16.17 17.09
CA GLN A 493 6.53 -16.42 15.70
C GLN A 493 6.43 -15.15 14.84
N PHE A 494 5.30 -14.44 14.91
CA PHE A 494 5.10 -13.23 14.13
C PHE A 494 5.95 -12.06 14.62
N SER A 495 6.24 -11.97 15.91
CA SER A 495 7.25 -11.04 16.44
C SER A 495 8.63 -11.32 15.83
N ALA A 496 9.02 -12.59 15.70
CA ALA A 496 10.30 -12.95 15.07
C ALA A 496 10.32 -12.64 13.56
N PHE A 497 9.19 -12.79 12.85
CA PHE A 497 9.08 -12.37 11.45
C PHE A 497 9.22 -10.86 11.29
N GLN A 498 8.54 -10.09 12.15
CA GLN A 498 8.65 -8.63 12.19
C GLN A 498 10.11 -8.17 12.39
N ASP A 499 10.82 -8.78 13.35
CA ASP A 499 12.24 -8.49 13.60
C ASP A 499 13.12 -8.84 12.39
N ALA A 500 12.91 -10.01 11.78
CA ALA A 500 13.65 -10.43 10.60
C ALA A 500 13.44 -9.48 9.41
N ARG A 501 12.21 -9.00 9.20
CA ARG A 501 11.88 -8.04 8.16
C ARG A 501 12.51 -6.68 8.41
N LYS A 502 12.48 -6.18 9.65
CA LYS A 502 13.20 -4.95 10.00
C LYS A 502 14.69 -5.04 9.67
N VAL A 503 15.32 -6.16 10.01
CA VAL A 503 16.74 -6.42 9.69
C VAL A 503 16.95 -6.46 8.17
N ALA A 504 16.04 -7.06 7.41
CA ALA A 504 16.11 -7.08 5.95
C ALA A 504 15.95 -5.68 5.33
N MET A 505 14.99 -4.88 5.80
CA MET A 505 14.77 -3.51 5.34
C MET A 505 15.96 -2.60 5.66
N ASP A 506 16.53 -2.73 6.86
CA ASP A 506 17.75 -2.01 7.25
C ASP A 506 18.97 -2.44 6.40
N ALA A 507 19.02 -3.70 5.97
CA ALA A 507 20.12 -4.19 5.14
C ALA A 507 19.98 -3.81 3.65
N VAL A 508 18.78 -3.80 3.09
CA VAL A 508 18.55 -3.70 1.63
C VAL A 508 18.08 -2.31 1.21
N PHE A 509 17.18 -1.69 1.97
CA PHE A 509 16.54 -0.45 1.57
C PHE A 509 17.20 0.78 2.17
N TRP A 510 17.67 0.72 3.42
CA TRP A 510 18.34 1.87 4.03
C TRP A 510 19.61 2.24 3.27
N ASN A 511 19.70 3.51 2.87
CA ASN A 511 20.88 4.08 2.22
C ASN A 511 21.49 5.16 3.11
N ASP A 512 22.69 4.91 3.64
CA ASP A 512 23.35 5.84 4.56
C ASP A 512 23.76 7.17 3.91
N ALA A 513 24.07 7.18 2.61
CA ALA A 513 24.47 8.39 1.90
C ALA A 513 23.28 9.33 1.69
N ASN A 514 22.11 8.77 1.37
CA ASN A 514 20.87 9.53 1.17
C ASN A 514 20.09 9.75 2.48
N GLY A 515 20.37 9.00 3.55
CA GLY A 515 19.68 9.12 4.83
C GLY A 515 18.20 8.73 4.80
N GLN A 516 17.80 7.91 3.83
CA GLN A 516 16.43 7.46 3.60
C GLN A 516 16.43 6.00 3.13
N TRP A 517 15.26 5.37 3.08
CA TRP A 517 15.10 4.08 2.42
C TRP A 517 14.86 4.28 0.93
N LEU A 518 15.32 3.35 0.11
CA LEU A 518 15.18 3.38 -1.34
C LEU A 518 14.67 2.02 -1.81
N ASP A 519 13.76 2.01 -2.77
CA ASP A 519 13.40 0.79 -3.49
C ASP A 519 14.65 0.14 -4.12
N TYR A 520 14.63 -1.18 -4.28
CA TYR A 520 15.75 -1.92 -4.85
C TYR A 520 15.36 -2.58 -6.18
N TRP A 521 16.09 -2.27 -7.25
CA TRP A 521 15.88 -2.86 -8.56
C TRP A 521 16.64 -4.18 -8.71
N LEU A 522 15.92 -5.24 -9.04
CA LEU A 522 16.46 -6.57 -9.29
C LEU A 522 17.06 -6.64 -10.70
N PRO A 523 18.26 -7.23 -10.86
CA PRO A 523 18.85 -7.43 -12.18
C PRO A 523 18.04 -8.45 -13.01
N LYS A 524 17.75 -8.11 -14.26
CA LYS A 524 16.92 -8.89 -15.19
C LYS A 524 17.47 -10.30 -15.45
N ASP A 525 18.78 -10.41 -15.66
CA ASP A 525 19.44 -11.65 -16.10
C ASP A 525 20.03 -12.45 -14.93
N SER A 526 19.43 -12.33 -13.74
CA SER A 526 19.90 -13.02 -12.53
C SER A 526 18.83 -13.95 -11.97
N LEU A 527 19.30 -15.07 -11.43
CA LEU A 527 18.47 -16.04 -10.72
C LEU A 527 18.55 -15.79 -9.22
N GLU A 528 17.50 -16.16 -8.50
CA GLU A 528 17.51 -16.13 -7.04
C GLU A 528 18.49 -17.17 -6.44
N PRO A 529 19.14 -16.85 -5.30
CA PRO A 529 19.07 -15.58 -4.58
C PRO A 529 19.85 -14.47 -5.30
N TYR A 530 19.23 -13.29 -5.43
CA TYR A 530 19.88 -12.12 -6.00
C TYR A 530 21.06 -11.67 -5.12
N VAL A 531 22.08 -11.05 -5.72
CA VAL A 531 23.20 -10.48 -4.98
C VAL A 531 23.03 -8.96 -4.89
N PHE A 532 23.07 -8.42 -3.67
CA PHE A 532 22.94 -6.98 -3.44
C PHE A 532 24.07 -6.20 -4.10
N SER A 533 23.72 -5.16 -4.85
CA SER A 533 24.61 -4.16 -5.38
C SER A 533 24.08 -2.78 -5.04
N SER A 534 24.90 -1.93 -4.40
CA SER A 534 24.48 -0.57 -4.02
C SER A 534 24.05 0.28 -5.23
N GLY A 535 24.60 -0.01 -6.42
CA GLY A 535 24.24 0.70 -7.65
C GLY A 535 22.83 0.43 -8.17
N ALA A 536 22.14 -0.57 -7.62
CA ALA A 536 20.79 -0.99 -8.05
C ALA A 536 19.66 -0.40 -7.16
N GLN A 537 20.00 0.35 -6.11
CA GLN A 537 18.99 1.11 -5.37
C GLN A 537 18.44 2.25 -6.26
N ASN A 538 17.13 2.50 -6.16
CA ASN A 538 16.47 3.59 -6.87
C ASN A 538 17.11 4.93 -6.48
N ARG A 539 17.27 5.83 -7.45
CA ARG A 539 17.91 7.15 -7.25
C ARG A 539 16.91 8.30 -7.18
N GLN A 540 15.63 8.05 -7.51
CA GLN A 540 14.57 9.05 -7.43
C GLN A 540 14.20 9.33 -5.97
N ASN A 541 13.80 10.56 -5.67
CA ASN A 541 13.16 10.85 -4.40
C ASN A 541 11.68 10.50 -4.54
N LEU A 542 11.21 9.59 -3.69
CA LEU A 542 9.84 9.08 -3.72
C LEU A 542 9.23 9.30 -2.34
N ALA A 543 7.97 9.68 -2.26
CA ALA A 543 7.26 9.76 -0.98
C ALA A 543 7.20 8.38 -0.28
N SER A 544 7.18 7.28 -1.05
CA SER A 544 7.25 5.90 -0.53
C SER A 544 8.51 5.63 0.29
N ASN A 545 9.63 6.32 0.01
CA ASN A 545 10.89 6.21 0.78
C ASN A 545 10.71 6.53 2.27
N TYR A 546 9.65 7.27 2.63
CA TYR A 546 9.36 7.72 3.98
C TYR A 546 8.26 6.91 4.68
N VAL A 547 7.56 6.00 3.96
CA VAL A 547 6.55 5.09 4.53
C VAL A 547 7.08 4.24 5.70
N PRO A 548 8.34 3.80 5.75
CA PRO A 548 8.90 3.16 6.95
C PRO A 548 8.75 3.96 8.25
N LEU A 549 8.63 5.28 8.19
CA LEU A 549 8.35 6.11 9.37
C LEU A 549 6.96 5.82 9.95
N TRP A 550 5.95 5.62 9.10
CA TRP A 550 4.56 5.38 9.48
C TRP A 550 4.40 4.13 10.36
N VAL A 551 5.14 3.07 10.04
CA VAL A 551 5.16 1.82 10.82
C VAL A 551 6.14 1.87 12.01
N GLY A 552 6.79 3.02 12.24
CA GLY A 552 7.65 3.25 13.39
C GLY A 552 9.00 2.54 13.33
N LEU A 553 9.60 2.32 12.15
CA LEU A 553 10.88 1.59 12.02
C LEU A 553 12.06 2.24 12.79
N LEU A 554 11.98 3.55 13.05
CA LEU A 554 12.96 4.31 13.83
C LEU A 554 12.44 4.69 15.23
N ARG A 555 11.27 4.19 15.63
CA ARG A 555 10.68 4.48 16.94
C ARG A 555 11.65 3.99 18.02
N ASN A 556 12.03 4.89 18.92
CA ASN A 556 13.01 4.66 20.01
C ASN A 556 14.46 4.41 19.56
N GLU A 557 14.80 4.68 18.30
CA GLU A 557 16.16 4.50 17.81
C GLU A 557 17.10 5.66 18.22
N LYS A 558 18.33 5.33 18.64
CA LYS A 558 19.33 6.31 19.12
C LYS A 558 20.50 6.57 18.17
N SER A 559 20.45 6.08 16.93
CA SER A 559 21.56 6.13 15.96
C SER A 559 21.70 7.47 15.21
N GLY A 560 20.80 8.42 15.47
CA GLY A 560 20.67 9.66 14.70
C GLY A 560 20.01 9.48 13.32
N ARG A 561 19.53 8.28 12.95
CA ARG A 561 18.79 8.07 11.69
C ARG A 561 17.54 8.94 11.56
N ALA A 562 16.84 9.20 12.67
CA ALA A 562 15.67 10.08 12.71
C ALA A 562 15.97 11.49 12.16
N SER A 563 17.05 12.12 12.61
CA SER A 563 17.45 13.43 12.08
C SER A 563 17.90 13.37 10.62
N ARG A 564 18.56 12.27 10.21
CA ARG A 564 18.99 12.08 8.81
C ARG A 564 17.81 12.01 7.85
N VAL A 565 16.77 11.24 8.19
CA VAL A 565 15.59 11.09 7.33
C VAL A 565 14.73 12.36 7.28
N VAL A 566 14.61 13.09 8.41
CA VAL A 566 13.94 14.41 8.41
C VAL A 566 14.67 15.40 7.50
N ASN A 567 16.01 15.42 7.56
CA ASN A 567 16.80 16.27 6.68
C ASN A 567 16.71 15.83 5.21
N ALA A 568 16.71 14.51 4.94
CA ALA A 568 16.52 13.97 3.61
C ALA A 568 15.19 14.44 3.02
N LEU A 569 14.07 14.33 3.77
CA LEU A 569 12.75 14.80 3.35
C LEU A 569 12.76 16.29 3.02
N ARG A 570 13.33 17.13 3.89
CA ARG A 570 13.43 18.58 3.66
C ARG A 570 14.21 18.94 2.40
N SER A 571 15.24 18.16 2.05
CA SER A 571 16.10 18.39 0.89
C SER A 571 15.68 17.63 -0.38
N SER A 572 14.64 16.80 -0.31
CA SER A 572 14.28 15.84 -1.35
C SER A 572 13.65 16.45 -2.60
N GLY A 573 13.17 17.69 -2.52
CA GLY A 573 12.29 18.27 -3.53
C GLY A 573 10.84 17.77 -3.47
N LEU A 574 10.51 16.86 -2.53
CA LEU A 574 9.13 16.40 -2.34
C LEU A 574 8.30 17.36 -1.50
N LEU A 575 8.90 18.07 -0.53
CA LEU A 575 8.19 19.05 0.27
C LEU A 575 7.90 20.30 -0.56
N GLN A 576 6.65 20.46 -0.97
CA GLN A 576 6.14 21.53 -1.81
C GLN A 576 5.26 22.50 -1.00
N GLU A 577 4.74 23.53 -1.66
CA GLU A 577 3.96 24.60 -1.02
C GLU A 577 2.71 24.06 -0.31
N ALA A 578 1.96 23.17 -0.96
CA ALA A 578 0.66 22.66 -0.51
C ALA A 578 0.71 21.21 0.03
N GLY A 579 1.88 20.61 0.19
CA GLY A 579 2.03 19.25 0.72
C GLY A 579 3.30 18.54 0.26
N VAL A 580 3.26 17.21 0.27
CA VAL A 580 4.34 16.34 -0.22
C VAL A 580 4.01 15.81 -1.61
N SER A 581 4.87 16.09 -2.59
CA SER A 581 4.77 15.53 -3.93
C SER A 581 5.06 14.04 -3.91
N THR A 582 4.45 13.29 -4.83
CA THR A 582 4.60 11.83 -4.93
C THR A 582 6.03 11.43 -5.30
N THR A 583 6.58 12.13 -6.30
CA THR A 583 7.98 12.02 -6.75
C THR A 583 8.53 13.42 -7.00
N ASP A 584 9.83 13.52 -7.31
CA ASP A 584 10.49 14.76 -7.74
C ASP A 584 10.53 14.93 -9.26
N LEU A 585 9.84 14.07 -10.02
CA LEU A 585 9.79 14.09 -11.49
C LEU A 585 8.37 14.37 -11.98
N ASN A 586 8.23 15.26 -12.96
CA ASN A 586 6.96 15.49 -13.65
C ASN A 586 6.97 14.78 -15.01
N THR A 587 6.26 13.67 -15.09
CA THR A 587 6.22 12.78 -16.26
C THR A 587 4.87 12.79 -16.99
N GLY A 588 3.86 13.49 -16.45
CA GLY A 588 2.46 13.38 -16.86
C GLY A 588 1.73 12.16 -16.32
N GLN A 589 2.41 11.23 -15.64
CA GLN A 589 1.77 10.15 -14.91
C GLN A 589 1.15 10.66 -13.60
N GLN A 590 0.11 9.99 -13.11
CA GLN A 590 -0.66 10.49 -11.98
C GLN A 590 0.03 10.31 -10.62
N TRP A 591 0.86 9.26 -10.46
CA TRP A 591 1.65 9.03 -9.26
C TRP A 591 3.07 9.61 -9.40
N ASP A 592 3.15 10.84 -9.92
CA ASP A 592 4.36 11.63 -10.09
C ASP A 592 4.10 13.11 -9.78
N ALA A 593 5.14 13.94 -9.73
CA ALA A 593 4.97 15.38 -9.60
C ALA A 593 4.10 15.92 -10.76
N PRO A 594 3.26 16.95 -10.53
CA PRO A 594 3.15 17.75 -9.30
C PRO A 594 2.15 17.17 -8.28
N ASN A 595 1.64 15.96 -8.48
CA ASN A 595 0.55 15.44 -7.66
C ASN A 595 1.02 15.01 -6.27
N GLY A 596 0.24 15.35 -5.26
CA GLY A 596 0.26 14.77 -3.92
C GLY A 596 -1.04 14.02 -3.65
N TRP A 597 -0.91 12.89 -2.94
CA TRP A 597 -2.02 11.98 -2.64
C TRP A 597 -2.23 11.87 -1.14
N ALA A 598 -3.50 11.91 -0.71
CA ALA A 598 -3.89 11.85 0.70
C ALA A 598 -3.23 10.70 1.49
N PRO A 599 -3.18 9.46 0.98
CA PRO A 599 -2.40 8.35 1.57
C PRO A 599 -0.97 8.71 1.99
N LEU A 600 -0.24 9.34 1.08
CA LEU A 600 1.19 9.61 1.26
C LEU A 600 1.41 10.77 2.23
N GLN A 601 0.52 11.78 2.20
CA GLN A 601 0.55 12.85 3.21
C GLN A 601 0.37 12.24 4.59
N HIS A 602 -0.68 11.43 4.75
CA HIS A 602 -1.04 10.81 6.01
C HIS A 602 0.09 9.96 6.58
N MET A 603 0.66 9.04 5.78
CA MET A 603 1.75 8.18 6.23
C MET A 603 3.02 8.99 6.60
N VAL A 604 3.38 10.01 5.83
CA VAL A 604 4.54 10.87 6.13
C VAL A 604 4.31 11.67 7.42
N ILE A 605 3.15 12.32 7.56
CA ILE A 605 2.81 13.14 8.73
C ILE A 605 2.78 12.28 10.00
N GLU A 606 2.06 11.17 10.00
CA GLU A 606 1.99 10.29 11.17
C GLU A 606 3.36 9.70 11.48
N GLY A 607 4.10 9.25 10.46
CA GLY A 607 5.43 8.69 10.63
C GLY A 607 6.42 9.66 11.25
N LEU A 608 6.40 10.94 10.84
CA LEU A 608 7.20 11.99 11.47
C LEU A 608 6.81 12.18 12.94
N GLY A 609 5.52 12.16 13.26
CA GLY A 609 5.01 12.21 14.64
C GLY A 609 5.47 11.04 15.52
N LEU A 610 5.77 9.87 14.93
CA LEU A 610 6.28 8.70 15.66
C LEU A 610 7.75 8.80 16.07
N LEU A 611 8.51 9.74 15.53
CA LEU A 611 9.93 9.91 15.85
C LEU A 611 10.14 10.48 17.26
N GLY A 612 9.17 11.21 17.81
CA GLY A 612 9.27 11.82 19.14
C GLY A 612 10.33 12.93 19.24
N ASP A 613 10.73 13.50 18.10
CA ASP A 613 11.63 14.64 17.99
C ASP A 613 10.83 15.93 17.70
N ASP A 614 11.19 17.04 18.36
CA ASP A 614 10.45 18.30 18.23
C ASP A 614 10.49 18.84 16.79
N SER A 615 11.65 18.77 16.12
CA SER A 615 11.79 19.23 14.73
C SER A 615 11.03 18.35 13.75
N ALA A 616 10.93 17.04 13.99
CA ALA A 616 10.07 16.15 13.21
C ALA A 616 8.58 16.45 13.44
N THR A 617 8.19 16.71 14.69
CA THR A 617 6.81 17.04 15.06
C THR A 617 6.37 18.38 14.44
N GLU A 618 7.23 19.40 14.49
CA GLU A 618 7.00 20.68 13.82
C GLU A 618 6.81 20.52 12.31
N LEU A 619 7.65 19.70 11.67
CA LEU A 619 7.52 19.40 10.24
C LEU A 619 6.22 18.65 9.93
N ALA A 620 5.82 17.69 10.75
CA ALA A 620 4.56 16.96 10.59
C ALA A 620 3.35 17.91 10.63
N VAL A 621 3.33 18.82 11.61
CA VAL A 621 2.27 19.82 11.76
C VAL A 621 2.25 20.82 10.61
N ASP A 622 3.43 21.25 10.13
CA ASP A 622 3.55 22.12 8.96
C ASP A 622 2.97 21.45 7.70
N ILE A 623 3.37 20.21 7.41
CA ILE A 623 2.84 19.45 6.25
C ILE A 623 1.33 19.25 6.39
N ALA A 624 0.83 18.89 7.58
CA ALA A 624 -0.59 18.70 7.83
C ALA A 624 -1.39 19.99 7.59
N ARG A 625 -0.87 21.15 8.03
CA ARG A 625 -1.51 22.45 7.78
C ARG A 625 -1.54 22.78 6.30
N ARG A 626 -0.42 22.60 5.57
CA ARG A 626 -0.38 22.83 4.13
C ARG A 626 -1.43 21.99 3.39
N TRP A 627 -1.48 20.70 3.73
CA TRP A 627 -2.42 19.77 3.11
C TRP A 627 -3.88 20.13 3.40
N LEU A 628 -4.22 20.41 4.66
CA LEU A 628 -5.57 20.78 5.04
C LEU A 628 -5.99 22.12 4.41
N THR A 629 -5.09 23.10 4.35
CA THR A 629 -5.36 24.38 3.68
C THR A 629 -5.61 24.20 2.19
N THR A 630 -4.81 23.38 1.48
CA THR A 630 -5.08 23.14 0.05
C THR A 630 -6.40 22.42 -0.17
N ASN A 631 -6.72 21.41 0.65
CA ASN A 631 -8.01 20.71 0.57
C ASN A 631 -9.18 21.67 0.80
N TYR A 632 -9.10 22.51 1.83
CA TYR A 632 -10.12 23.51 2.13
C TYR A 632 -10.31 24.50 0.99
N ILE A 633 -9.24 25.10 0.48
CA ILE A 633 -9.32 26.09 -0.61
C ILE A 633 -9.94 25.45 -1.86
N THR A 634 -9.46 24.28 -2.28
CA THR A 634 -10.02 23.57 -3.43
C THR A 634 -11.50 23.22 -3.20
N TYR A 635 -11.86 22.78 -1.99
CA TYR A 635 -13.25 22.48 -1.65
C TYR A 635 -14.14 23.72 -1.74
N LYS A 636 -13.71 24.87 -1.21
CA LYS A 636 -14.46 26.13 -1.31
C LYS A 636 -14.64 26.60 -2.76
N GLN A 637 -13.68 26.32 -3.63
CA GLN A 637 -13.73 26.69 -5.04
C GLN A 637 -14.61 25.75 -5.88
N THR A 638 -14.57 24.44 -5.60
CA THR A 638 -15.17 23.41 -6.47
C THR A 638 -16.40 22.74 -5.88
N GLY A 639 -16.63 22.86 -4.57
CA GLY A 639 -17.67 22.14 -3.82
C GLY A 639 -17.38 20.65 -3.64
N GLN A 640 -16.16 20.19 -3.97
CA GLN A 640 -15.81 18.78 -3.99
C GLN A 640 -14.43 18.54 -3.36
N MET A 641 -14.29 17.37 -2.72
CA MET A 641 -12.97 16.81 -2.37
C MET A 641 -12.45 16.02 -3.57
N HIS A 642 -11.17 16.16 -3.88
CA HIS A 642 -10.55 15.54 -5.05
C HIS A 642 -9.73 14.31 -4.69
N GLU A 643 -9.56 13.42 -5.67
CA GLU A 643 -8.69 12.24 -5.59
C GLU A 643 -7.25 12.60 -5.21
N LYS A 644 -6.71 13.63 -5.87
CA LYS A 644 -5.31 14.07 -5.76
C LYS A 644 -5.23 15.58 -5.98
N TYR A 645 -4.14 16.18 -5.49
CA TYR A 645 -3.95 17.64 -5.50
C TYR A 645 -2.62 18.00 -6.15
N ASP A 646 -2.56 19.10 -6.89
CA ASP A 646 -1.27 19.67 -7.30
C ASP A 646 -0.68 20.36 -6.05
N VAL A 647 0.44 19.82 -5.55
CA VAL A 647 1.04 20.33 -4.31
C VAL A 647 1.98 21.52 -4.52
N THR A 648 2.20 21.96 -5.76
CA THR A 648 3.07 23.11 -6.06
C THR A 648 2.41 24.45 -5.73
N SER A 649 1.08 24.47 -5.55
CA SER A 649 0.32 25.66 -5.16
C SER A 649 -0.93 25.29 -4.36
N PHE A 650 -1.39 26.19 -3.50
CA PHE A 650 -2.63 25.98 -2.75
C PHE A 650 -3.87 26.06 -3.65
N GLY A 651 -4.85 25.18 -3.40
CA GLY A 651 -6.17 25.23 -4.03
C GLY A 651 -6.28 24.50 -5.36
N SER A 652 -5.19 23.93 -5.87
CA SER A 652 -5.17 23.22 -7.15
C SER A 652 -5.41 21.72 -6.98
N TYR A 653 -6.33 21.15 -7.76
CA TYR A 653 -6.48 19.68 -7.87
C TYR A 653 -5.50 19.11 -8.89
N GLY A 654 -5.13 17.84 -8.72
CA GLY A 654 -4.13 17.18 -9.56
C GLY A 654 -4.73 16.55 -10.84
N GLY A 655 -3.85 16.13 -11.74
CA GLY A 655 -4.22 15.56 -13.05
C GLY A 655 -3.31 14.40 -13.50
N GLY A 656 -3.28 14.14 -14.80
CA GLY A 656 -2.44 13.09 -15.39
C GLY A 656 -2.96 11.66 -15.19
N GLY A 657 -2.27 10.70 -15.79
CA GLY A 657 -2.69 9.29 -15.83
C GLY A 657 -3.65 8.95 -16.97
N GLU A 658 -4.36 7.84 -16.84
CA GLU A 658 -5.16 7.23 -17.91
C GLU A 658 -6.66 7.61 -17.89
N TYR A 659 -7.09 8.43 -16.93
CA TYR A 659 -8.48 8.85 -16.78
C TYR A 659 -8.61 10.26 -16.19
N GLU A 660 -9.77 10.87 -16.38
CA GLU A 660 -10.10 12.20 -15.87
C GLU A 660 -10.10 12.26 -14.33
N PRO A 661 -9.68 13.38 -13.69
CA PRO A 661 -9.67 13.51 -12.23
C PRO A 661 -11.03 13.18 -11.57
N GLN A 662 -10.99 12.43 -10.47
CA GLN A 662 -12.18 11.97 -9.75
C GLN A 662 -12.50 12.83 -8.50
N THR A 663 -13.77 12.86 -8.10
CA THR A 663 -14.29 13.74 -7.03
C THR A 663 -15.10 12.97 -5.96
N GLY A 664 -15.36 13.65 -4.84
CA GLY A 664 -16.00 13.13 -3.64
C GLY A 664 -15.05 12.35 -2.72
N PHE A 665 -13.75 12.32 -3.03
CA PHE A 665 -12.94 11.12 -2.86
C PHE A 665 -12.73 10.64 -1.40
N GLY A 666 -13.07 9.38 -1.13
CA GLY A 666 -13.16 8.81 0.21
C GLY A 666 -11.87 8.87 1.05
N TRP A 667 -10.68 8.58 0.48
CA TRP A 667 -9.43 8.74 1.25
C TRP A 667 -9.14 10.21 1.60
N SER A 668 -9.63 11.17 0.82
CA SER A 668 -9.27 12.58 0.98
C SER A 668 -10.11 13.13 2.12
N ASN A 669 -11.38 12.72 2.15
CA ASN A 669 -12.27 12.92 3.27
C ASN A 669 -11.67 12.30 4.54
N GLY A 670 -11.27 11.03 4.47
CA GLY A 670 -10.74 10.29 5.60
C GLY A 670 -9.47 10.88 6.19
N VAL A 671 -8.51 11.24 5.34
CA VAL A 671 -7.25 11.87 5.77
C VAL A 671 -7.48 13.27 6.30
N ALA A 672 -8.32 14.09 5.67
CA ALA A 672 -8.60 15.44 6.18
C ALA A 672 -9.20 15.38 7.59
N LEU A 673 -10.19 14.52 7.82
CA LEU A 673 -10.80 14.32 9.13
C LEU A 673 -9.81 13.76 10.16
N ALA A 674 -9.01 12.77 9.79
CA ALA A 674 -7.99 12.19 10.67
C ALA A 674 -6.90 13.20 11.07
N LEU A 675 -6.46 14.04 10.14
CA LEU A 675 -5.47 15.08 10.43
C LEU A 675 -6.07 16.18 11.32
N LEU A 676 -7.29 16.65 11.04
CA LEU A 676 -7.98 17.62 11.90
C LEU A 676 -8.16 17.10 13.33
N ASP A 677 -8.48 15.81 13.50
CA ASP A 677 -8.59 15.18 14.82
C ASP A 677 -7.23 15.16 15.55
N THR A 678 -6.18 14.85 14.80
CA THR A 678 -4.81 14.70 15.32
C THR A 678 -4.18 16.04 15.71
N ILE A 679 -4.25 17.05 14.85
CA ILE A 679 -3.53 18.33 15.05
C ILE A 679 -4.43 19.44 15.62
N GLY A 680 -5.75 19.25 15.60
CA GLY A 680 -6.73 20.29 15.94
C GLY A 680 -6.68 21.49 14.99
N TRP A 681 -7.45 22.52 15.32
CA TRP A 681 -7.34 23.81 14.62
C TRP A 681 -7.73 24.99 15.54
N PRO A 682 -6.79 25.87 15.91
CA PRO A 682 -7.08 26.99 16.80
C PRO A 682 -8.06 28.01 16.21
N ALA A 683 -8.89 28.63 17.04
CA ALA A 683 -9.91 29.59 16.61
C ALA A 683 -9.37 30.82 15.85
N HIS A 684 -8.12 31.21 16.07
CA HIS A 684 -7.49 32.37 15.46
C HIS A 684 -6.66 32.04 14.21
N LEU A 685 -6.49 30.76 13.89
CA LEU A 685 -5.71 30.33 12.73
C LEU A 685 -6.65 30.25 11.53
N GLU A 686 -6.44 31.12 10.54
CA GLU A 686 -7.21 31.14 9.30
C GLU A 686 -6.63 30.14 8.29
N MET A 687 -7.47 29.65 7.36
CA MET A 687 -7.06 28.84 6.21
C MET A 687 -6.87 29.76 5.00
N GLU A 688 -5.86 30.62 5.07
CA GLU A 688 -5.44 31.49 3.97
C GLU A 688 -4.10 31.01 3.38
N SER A 689 -3.92 31.28 2.08
CA SER A 689 -2.71 30.96 1.29
C SER A 689 -1.54 31.87 1.63
#